data_AF-A0AAU2WWH8-F1
#
_entry.id   AF-A0AAU2WWH8-F1
#
_cell.length_a   1.000
_cell.length_b   1.000
_cell.length_c   1.000
_cell.angle_alpha   90.00
_cell.angle_beta   90.00
_cell.angle_gamma   90.00
#
_symmetry.space_group_name_H-M   'P 1'
#
loop_
_entity.id
_entity.type
_entity.pdbx_description
1 polymer ?
#
loop_
_entity_poly.entity_id
_entity_poly.type
_entity_poly.pdbx_seq_one_letter_code
_entity_poly.pdbx_strand_id
1 'polypeptide(L)'
;MYDAGVAAMLRAPAGVPELPPVDLVAGDRACVLAWLRTAWGHADVAEPLAHASTALAERVAELHDRSSAESVRRAALATSRYLLRMTGRCAPFGLLAGVAPVGFGDMKQTRGAGGHRVRARASAPWLAAVVERLEGCPELLEQLPVVANSMLVVRGNDLVLPYQAQRDANEVRVADLVVRHRRSVQAAVEAALAPVRFADLRDKLAADFPVPVGRVTSMLTELVALRVLVTSLHAPSLVPDALGHVVAELHDAGPVDEVAALAGALRDIHDRMSAHNRLPGRRQRGDLAARMREVSHGVGHPLAFDFRLDTRLTLPTEVRREVEHAAGWLTRLSRFPFGVAAWRDYHRRFFERYGHGTLVPLLDVVSDSGLGWPDGYPGTDAAPQPPLSDRDRTLLALVQHATARGEAEVVVTPALLDAFASDGVRPPPHLEVAVRVLAADEDAVARGRFRVEVAAVSRGVGVLTGRFHDLLRVDRVNLPGNDPDTVAVQLSFPPLDPATAHVARAPQVLPRVVSLGEHPVDRAVLTAADLAVGCDAKRLFLAAPALGVRVEAAATHALSLARHTPPLARFITEIGRAQCAQVTTFDWGAATDLPFLPRLRRGRVVLSPARWRITADELPGPNGTWDAWNTALDGLRARYRVPARVRLTETGLPLDLDDPNHRALLRAHLNTSPYAVLTEAGDDGWFGAHEIVVPLTAAASPAWPSTPTPTLARVAHQAGDLPGDGGVLLACLYGHRDRQDGVLVDHVPALLDRLVERLGAAPWWFTRHRDHAGHHLRLRVALTHPASFGETAGVVSAWFRELHAAGLLREITYAASHPETGRWGAGETYATAEEVFRADSRAVLAQLAIVDRADRRVLAAAHAVAIAASFSGSTDAGMRRLARHAPDQAPQRIPRALHQEAMRLCDPAGDWAALRTTPDGTRIVAAWADRDAAVSAYRERFDTASIDADDALASLLHAHFLRACGIDPDAETVARRLARAAALRWAAR
;
A
#
# COMPACT_ATOMS: atom_id res chain seq x y z
N MET A 1 9.28 -4.41 -19.88
CA MET A 1 8.94 -4.55 -18.44
C MET A 1 7.46 -4.27 -18.24
N TYR A 2 6.91 -3.22 -18.87
CA TYR A 2 5.48 -2.94 -18.88
C TYR A 2 4.96 -2.85 -20.31
N ASP A 3 3.69 -3.17 -20.47
CA ASP A 3 2.90 -2.92 -21.67
C ASP A 3 1.86 -1.84 -21.35
N ALA A 4 1.79 -0.81 -22.18
CA ALA A 4 0.80 0.24 -22.03
C ALA A 4 -0.54 -0.17 -22.65
N GLY A 5 -1.63 0.26 -22.02
CA GLY A 5 -2.97 0.12 -22.59
C GLY A 5 -3.11 0.83 -23.95
N VAL A 6 -4.10 0.41 -24.74
CA VAL A 6 -4.43 1.03 -26.03
C VAL A 6 -5.22 2.34 -25.89
N ALA A 7 -5.70 2.64 -24.68
CA ALA A 7 -6.42 3.85 -24.34
C ALA A 7 -5.72 4.56 -23.16
N ALA A 8 -5.73 5.89 -23.21
CA ALA A 8 -5.21 6.77 -22.18
C ALA A 8 -6.22 7.90 -21.89
N MET A 9 -5.95 8.72 -20.88
CA MET A 9 -6.78 9.85 -20.50
C MET A 9 -5.98 11.15 -20.57
N LEU A 10 -6.44 12.11 -21.35
CA LEU A 10 -5.98 13.49 -21.35
C LEU A 10 -6.53 14.19 -20.11
N ARG A 11 -5.68 14.99 -19.48
CA ARG A 11 -6.04 16.03 -18.51
C ARG A 11 -5.54 17.35 -19.05
N ALA A 12 -6.42 18.35 -19.18
CA ALA A 12 -6.01 19.67 -19.62
C ALA A 12 -6.87 20.77 -18.98
N PRO A 13 -6.34 21.98 -18.83
CA PRO A 13 -7.11 23.13 -18.39
C PRO A 13 -8.24 23.46 -19.37
N ALA A 14 -9.29 24.11 -18.86
CA ALA A 14 -10.43 24.55 -19.68
C ALA A 14 -10.08 25.73 -20.61
N GLY A 15 -9.00 26.46 -20.32
CA GLY A 15 -8.65 27.72 -20.98
C GLY A 15 -9.29 28.92 -20.29
N VAL A 16 -8.84 30.12 -20.67
CA VAL A 16 -9.31 31.41 -20.15
C VAL A 16 -9.60 32.32 -21.34
N PRO A 17 -10.66 33.15 -21.31
CA PRO A 17 -10.86 34.17 -22.31
C PRO A 17 -9.69 35.18 -22.34
N GLU A 18 -9.52 35.88 -23.44
CA GLU A 18 -8.57 36.98 -23.50
C GLU A 18 -9.03 38.10 -22.57
N LEU A 19 -8.15 38.50 -21.64
CA LEU A 19 -8.39 39.53 -20.65
C LEU A 19 -7.46 40.72 -20.89
N PRO A 20 -7.89 41.96 -20.57
CA PRO A 20 -7.01 43.12 -20.69
C PRO A 20 -5.80 42.97 -19.76
N PRO A 21 -4.63 43.50 -20.16
CA PRO A 21 -3.44 43.49 -19.32
C PRO A 21 -3.70 44.31 -18.04
N VAL A 22 -3.07 43.89 -16.95
CA VAL A 22 -3.11 44.58 -15.66
C VAL A 22 -1.70 44.62 -15.08
N ASP A 23 -1.36 45.72 -14.41
CA ASP A 23 -0.16 45.79 -13.58
C ASP A 23 -0.56 45.66 -12.11
N LEU A 24 -0.29 44.50 -11.50
CA LEU A 24 -0.60 44.19 -10.10
C LEU A 24 0.45 44.77 -9.13
N VAL A 25 1.49 45.41 -9.65
CA VAL A 25 2.61 45.95 -8.91
C VAL A 25 2.53 47.46 -8.81
N ALA A 26 2.51 48.14 -9.96
CA ALA A 26 2.51 49.60 -10.06
C ALA A 26 1.14 50.19 -10.47
N GLY A 27 0.16 49.34 -10.79
CA GLY A 27 -1.18 49.79 -11.14
C GLY A 27 -1.88 50.49 -9.98
N ASP A 28 -2.46 51.67 -10.26
CA ASP A 28 -3.33 52.33 -9.29
C ASP A 28 -4.54 51.44 -8.96
N ARG A 29 -5.02 51.54 -7.73
CA ARG A 29 -6.15 50.80 -7.16
C ARG A 29 -7.37 50.80 -8.09
N ALA A 30 -7.68 51.94 -8.73
CA ALA A 30 -8.82 52.04 -9.63
C ALA A 30 -8.67 51.14 -10.87
N CYS A 31 -7.46 51.07 -11.43
CA CYS A 31 -7.15 50.20 -12.58
C CYS A 31 -7.26 48.72 -12.22
N VAL A 32 -6.70 48.31 -11.08
CA VAL A 32 -6.77 46.91 -10.62
C VAL A 32 -8.21 46.49 -10.30
N LEU A 33 -9.01 47.40 -9.72
CA LEU A 33 -10.42 47.15 -9.46
C LEU A 33 -11.24 47.05 -10.76
N ALA A 34 -10.96 47.89 -11.76
CA ALA A 34 -11.59 47.81 -13.08
C ALA A 34 -11.25 46.49 -13.80
N TRP A 35 -9.99 46.04 -13.72
CA TRP A 35 -9.58 44.74 -14.22
C TRP A 35 -10.32 43.59 -13.53
N LEU A 36 -10.41 43.62 -12.19
CA LEU A 36 -11.19 42.62 -11.44
C LEU A 36 -12.64 42.55 -11.89
N ARG A 37 -13.31 43.71 -12.04
CA ARG A 37 -14.70 43.79 -12.54
C ARG A 37 -14.82 43.23 -13.96
N THR A 38 -13.83 43.48 -14.82
CA THR A 38 -13.81 42.96 -16.18
C THR A 38 -13.62 41.45 -16.20
N ALA A 39 -12.63 40.93 -15.47
CA ALA A 39 -12.36 39.50 -15.38
C ALA A 39 -13.57 38.73 -14.81
N TRP A 40 -14.15 39.20 -13.72
CA TRP A 40 -15.35 38.60 -13.11
C TRP A 40 -16.65 38.92 -13.87
N GLY A 41 -16.60 39.79 -14.89
CA GLY A 41 -17.69 39.99 -15.84
C GLY A 41 -17.79 38.88 -16.89
N HIS A 42 -16.70 38.14 -17.15
CA HIS A 42 -16.72 36.98 -18.04
C HIS A 42 -17.26 35.74 -17.32
N ALA A 43 -18.34 35.17 -17.83
CA ALA A 43 -18.94 33.94 -17.26
C ALA A 43 -17.96 32.75 -17.24
N ASP A 44 -17.05 32.68 -18.21
CA ASP A 44 -15.99 31.66 -18.28
C ASP A 44 -14.94 31.78 -17.18
N VAL A 45 -14.86 32.91 -16.48
CA VAL A 45 -13.98 33.14 -15.32
C VAL A 45 -14.77 33.09 -14.04
N ALA A 46 -15.88 33.84 -13.95
CA ALA A 46 -16.64 33.98 -12.72
C ALA A 46 -17.22 32.65 -12.22
N GLU A 47 -17.78 31.83 -13.09
CA GLU A 47 -18.41 30.57 -12.69
C GLU A 47 -17.37 29.54 -12.16
N PRO A 48 -16.27 29.23 -12.87
CA PRO A 48 -15.26 28.32 -12.34
C PRO A 48 -14.61 28.81 -11.03
N LEU A 49 -14.34 30.11 -10.91
CA LEU A 49 -13.75 30.69 -9.70
C LEU A 49 -14.73 30.70 -8.52
N ALA A 50 -16.01 31.00 -8.76
CA ALA A 50 -17.04 30.93 -7.72
C ALA A 50 -17.28 29.50 -7.21
N HIS A 51 -17.18 28.50 -8.11
CA HIS A 51 -17.18 27.10 -7.69
C HIS A 51 -15.92 26.73 -6.89
N ALA A 52 -14.75 27.17 -7.36
CA ALA A 52 -13.47 26.86 -6.72
C ALA A 52 -13.32 27.53 -5.34
N SER A 53 -13.83 28.75 -5.18
CA SER A 53 -13.74 29.54 -3.95
C SER A 53 -14.91 30.51 -3.82
N THR A 54 -15.94 30.09 -3.11
CA THR A 54 -17.09 30.96 -2.76
C THR A 54 -16.62 32.22 -2.03
N ALA A 55 -15.68 32.09 -1.09
CA ALA A 55 -15.14 33.21 -0.32
C ALA A 55 -14.44 34.26 -1.19
N LEU A 56 -13.73 33.85 -2.26
CA LEU A 56 -13.13 34.81 -3.20
C LEU A 56 -14.21 35.52 -4.02
N ALA A 57 -15.23 34.80 -4.47
CA ALA A 57 -16.34 35.39 -5.22
C ALA A 57 -17.10 36.43 -4.40
N GLU A 58 -17.45 36.09 -3.16
CA GLU A 58 -18.07 37.02 -2.19
C GLU A 58 -17.18 38.23 -1.96
N ARG A 59 -15.90 38.00 -1.67
CA ARG A 59 -14.95 39.10 -1.44
C ARG A 59 -14.83 40.04 -2.63
N VAL A 60 -14.83 39.52 -3.86
CA VAL A 60 -14.76 40.35 -5.07
C VAL A 60 -16.06 41.15 -5.27
N ALA A 61 -17.22 40.53 -5.00
CA ALA A 61 -18.52 41.21 -5.06
C ALA A 61 -18.64 42.38 -4.06
N GLU A 62 -17.98 42.27 -2.91
CA GLU A 62 -17.94 43.32 -1.88
C GLU A 62 -17.00 44.49 -2.22
N LEU A 63 -16.12 44.38 -3.22
CA LEU A 63 -15.16 45.45 -3.55
C LEU A 63 -15.83 46.63 -4.25
N HIS A 64 -15.59 47.83 -3.73
CA HIS A 64 -16.09 49.10 -4.26
C HIS A 64 -15.00 50.17 -4.26
N ASP A 65 -15.29 51.36 -4.78
CA ASP A 65 -14.29 52.41 -5.03
C ASP A 65 -13.68 53.01 -3.75
N ARG A 66 -14.20 52.66 -2.57
CA ARG A 66 -13.62 53.04 -1.26
C ARG A 66 -12.90 51.89 -0.56
N SER A 67 -12.86 50.68 -1.13
CA SER A 67 -12.08 49.57 -0.59
C SER A 67 -10.59 49.92 -0.55
N SER A 68 -9.85 49.34 0.40
CA SER A 68 -8.41 49.58 0.54
C SER A 68 -7.63 49.00 -0.65
N ALA A 69 -6.53 49.67 -1.02
CA ALA A 69 -5.64 49.21 -2.10
C ALA A 69 -5.11 47.78 -1.84
N GLU A 70 -4.81 47.47 -0.57
CA GLU A 70 -4.37 46.14 -0.16
C GLU A 70 -5.44 45.06 -0.40
N SER A 71 -6.71 45.32 -0.04
CA SER A 71 -7.79 44.36 -0.24
C SER A 71 -8.02 44.07 -1.71
N VAL A 72 -8.03 45.11 -2.55
CA VAL A 72 -8.15 45.01 -4.01
C VAL A 72 -6.98 44.19 -4.58
N ARG A 73 -5.74 44.50 -4.17
CA ARG A 73 -4.54 43.78 -4.63
C ARG A 73 -4.56 42.31 -4.23
N ARG A 74 -4.97 41.97 -3.00
CA ARG A 74 -5.08 40.60 -2.53
C ARG A 74 -6.10 39.79 -3.34
N ALA A 75 -7.25 40.37 -3.64
CA ALA A 75 -8.26 39.74 -4.49
C ALA A 75 -7.77 39.56 -5.93
N ALA A 76 -7.02 40.54 -6.46
CA ALA A 76 -6.44 40.47 -7.80
C ALA A 76 -5.34 39.39 -7.92
N LEU A 77 -4.46 39.27 -6.91
CA LEU A 77 -3.46 38.20 -6.84
C LEU A 77 -4.14 36.82 -6.75
N ALA A 78 -5.18 36.69 -5.91
CA ALA A 78 -5.95 35.45 -5.81
C ALA A 78 -6.64 35.08 -7.13
N THR A 79 -7.28 36.04 -7.79
CA THR A 79 -7.90 35.85 -9.12
C THR A 79 -6.84 35.43 -10.15
N SER A 80 -5.68 36.10 -10.18
CA SER A 80 -4.58 35.79 -11.11
C SER A 80 -4.03 34.38 -10.91
N ARG A 81 -3.93 33.89 -9.67
CA ARG A 81 -3.55 32.48 -9.39
C ARG A 81 -4.54 31.50 -10.02
N TYR A 82 -5.84 31.78 -9.94
CA TYR A 82 -6.85 30.93 -10.56
C TYR A 82 -6.81 31.00 -12.09
N LEU A 83 -6.58 32.18 -12.67
CA LEU A 83 -6.43 32.33 -14.12
C LEU A 83 -5.20 31.53 -14.63
N LEU A 84 -4.06 31.63 -13.95
CA LEU A 84 -2.87 30.82 -14.29
C LEU A 84 -3.10 29.33 -14.08
N ARG A 85 -3.90 28.95 -13.09
CA ARG A 85 -4.32 27.56 -12.91
C ARG A 85 -5.14 27.07 -14.12
N MET A 86 -6.05 27.89 -14.63
CA MET A 86 -6.91 27.59 -15.78
C MET A 86 -6.20 27.57 -17.13
N THR A 87 -4.92 27.96 -17.18
CA THR A 87 -4.08 27.85 -18.38
C THR A 87 -2.92 26.87 -18.24
N GLY A 88 -2.48 26.56 -17.01
CA GLY A 88 -1.27 25.74 -16.81
C GLY A 88 -1.42 24.47 -15.97
N ARG A 89 -2.45 24.34 -15.12
CA ARG A 89 -2.55 23.20 -14.20
C ARG A 89 -3.56 22.17 -14.69
N CYS A 90 -3.06 20.99 -15.04
CA CYS A 90 -3.84 19.94 -15.67
C CYS A 90 -4.70 19.14 -14.70
N ALA A 91 -4.41 19.18 -13.39
CA ALA A 91 -5.14 18.43 -12.38
C ALA A 91 -6.65 18.81 -12.35
N PRO A 92 -7.57 17.87 -12.70
CA PRO A 92 -9.00 18.16 -12.78
C PRO A 92 -9.54 18.71 -11.46
N PHE A 93 -10.27 19.83 -11.54
CA PHE A 93 -10.87 20.47 -10.38
C PHE A 93 -12.04 21.35 -10.82
N GLY A 94 -13.26 20.85 -10.60
CA GLY A 94 -14.48 21.54 -11.00
C GLY A 94 -14.47 21.87 -12.50
N LEU A 95 -14.54 23.16 -12.79
CA LEU A 95 -14.55 23.69 -14.16
C LEU A 95 -13.20 24.27 -14.63
N LEU A 96 -12.14 24.17 -13.81
CA LEU A 96 -10.82 24.74 -14.16
C LEU A 96 -10.01 23.84 -15.10
N ALA A 97 -10.21 22.52 -15.02
CA ALA A 97 -9.52 21.51 -15.82
C ALA A 97 -10.39 20.25 -15.93
N GLY A 98 -10.26 19.55 -17.07
CA GLY A 98 -11.11 18.41 -17.41
C GLY A 98 -10.35 17.26 -18.04
N VAL A 99 -11.12 16.27 -18.47
CA VAL A 99 -10.60 15.01 -19.02
C VAL A 99 -11.15 14.70 -20.40
N ALA A 100 -10.40 13.96 -21.20
CA ALA A 100 -10.86 13.40 -22.47
C ALA A 100 -10.17 12.05 -22.77
N PRO A 101 -10.78 11.15 -23.54
CA PRO A 101 -10.13 9.92 -23.97
C PRO A 101 -9.01 10.21 -24.99
N VAL A 102 -7.94 9.41 -24.93
CA VAL A 102 -6.79 9.46 -25.84
C VAL A 102 -6.57 8.07 -26.43
N GLY A 103 -6.41 8.01 -27.76
CA GLY A 103 -5.98 6.81 -28.47
C GLY A 103 -4.50 6.86 -28.87
N PHE A 104 -3.97 5.73 -29.32
CA PHE A 104 -2.63 5.64 -29.92
C PHE A 104 -2.72 5.17 -31.37
N GLY A 105 -2.00 5.84 -32.28
CA GLY A 105 -2.06 5.62 -33.73
C GLY A 105 -1.50 6.83 -34.49
N ASP A 106 -2.00 7.10 -35.69
CA ASP A 106 -1.62 8.31 -36.43
C ASP A 106 -2.06 9.57 -35.68
N MET A 107 -1.17 10.56 -35.61
CA MET A 107 -1.41 11.82 -34.90
C MET A 107 -2.68 12.50 -35.42
N LYS A 108 -3.67 12.68 -34.53
CA LYS A 108 -4.93 13.37 -34.85
C LYS A 108 -5.39 14.18 -33.65
N GLN A 109 -5.71 15.44 -33.88
CA GLN A 109 -6.25 16.34 -32.88
C GLN A 109 -7.49 17.04 -33.41
N THR A 110 -8.58 16.98 -32.66
CA THR A 110 -9.77 17.79 -32.92
C THR A 110 -10.22 18.43 -31.63
N ARG A 111 -10.35 19.76 -31.62
CA ARG A 111 -10.95 20.55 -30.55
C ARG A 111 -12.29 21.08 -31.03
N GLY A 112 -13.37 20.74 -30.33
CA GLY A 112 -14.67 21.29 -30.64
C GLY A 112 -14.81 22.73 -30.13
N ALA A 113 -15.53 23.57 -30.89
CA ALA A 113 -15.73 24.99 -30.61
C ALA A 113 -16.81 25.23 -29.53
N GLY A 114 -16.70 24.59 -28.36
CA GLY A 114 -17.57 24.86 -27.19
C GLY A 114 -18.48 23.73 -26.71
N GLY A 115 -18.24 22.47 -27.12
CA GLY A 115 -19.08 21.32 -26.73
C GLY A 115 -18.69 20.60 -25.43
N HIS A 116 -17.96 21.26 -24.52
CA HIS A 116 -17.51 20.62 -23.29
C HIS A 116 -18.70 20.14 -22.45
N ARG A 117 -18.61 18.92 -21.91
CA ARG A 117 -19.70 18.32 -21.14
C ARG A 117 -19.39 18.38 -19.66
N VAL A 118 -20.15 19.19 -18.95
CA VAL A 118 -20.10 19.27 -17.48
C VAL A 118 -21.05 18.23 -16.90
N ARG A 119 -20.55 17.41 -15.99
CA ARG A 119 -21.36 16.54 -15.14
C ARG A 119 -21.45 17.16 -13.75
N ALA A 120 -22.64 17.57 -13.37
CA ALA A 120 -22.96 18.05 -12.02
C ALA A 120 -23.31 16.88 -11.10
N ARG A 121 -22.84 16.97 -9.86
CA ARG A 121 -23.20 16.07 -8.75
C ARG A 121 -23.46 16.90 -7.50
N ALA A 122 -24.15 16.32 -6.52
CA ALA A 122 -24.17 16.89 -5.17
C ALA A 122 -22.76 16.88 -4.58
N SER A 123 -22.34 18.01 -3.99
CA SER A 123 -21.06 18.06 -3.28
C SER A 123 -21.12 17.20 -2.01
N ALA A 124 -19.99 16.61 -1.64
CA ALA A 124 -19.95 15.71 -0.50
C ALA A 124 -20.34 16.39 0.84
N PRO A 125 -19.92 17.65 1.13
CA PRO A 125 -20.39 18.36 2.32
C PRO A 125 -21.91 18.59 2.35
N TRP A 126 -22.49 18.98 1.21
CA TRP A 126 -23.93 19.21 1.12
C TRP A 126 -24.72 17.92 1.32
N LEU A 127 -24.27 16.82 0.67
CA LEU A 127 -24.94 15.53 0.80
C LEU A 127 -24.85 14.97 2.23
N ALA A 128 -23.71 15.13 2.89
CA ALA A 128 -23.54 14.72 4.28
C ALA A 128 -24.52 15.45 5.21
N ALA A 129 -24.67 16.78 5.05
CA ALA A 129 -25.62 17.56 5.85
C ALA A 129 -27.09 17.17 5.59
N VAL A 130 -27.43 16.79 4.36
CA VAL A 130 -28.76 16.28 4.03
C VAL A 130 -29.01 14.93 4.69
N VAL A 131 -28.06 14.00 4.60
CA VAL A 131 -28.20 12.67 5.21
C VAL A 131 -28.28 12.76 6.73
N GLU A 132 -27.45 13.58 7.37
CA GLU A 132 -27.52 13.84 8.81
C GLU A 132 -28.89 14.37 9.25
N ARG A 133 -29.48 15.29 8.46
CA ARG A 133 -30.84 15.79 8.73
C ARG A 133 -31.92 14.70 8.57
N LEU A 134 -31.77 13.81 7.58
CA LEU A 134 -32.69 12.69 7.37
C LEU A 134 -32.58 11.66 8.50
N GLU A 135 -31.35 11.31 8.91
CA GLU A 135 -31.09 10.43 10.06
C GLU A 135 -31.57 11.04 11.38
N GLY A 136 -31.75 12.36 11.45
CA GLY A 136 -32.36 13.04 12.60
C GLY A 136 -33.87 12.85 12.76
N CYS A 137 -34.57 12.28 11.78
CA CYS A 137 -36.02 11.99 11.83
C CYS A 137 -36.27 10.56 12.32
N PRO A 138 -36.81 10.35 13.54
CA PRO A 138 -37.04 9.02 14.10
C PRO A 138 -37.99 8.17 13.25
N GLU A 139 -39.07 8.76 12.74
CA GLU A 139 -40.09 8.07 11.94
C GLU A 139 -39.52 7.54 10.63
N LEU A 140 -38.59 8.28 10.02
CA LEU A 140 -37.85 7.81 8.84
C LEU A 140 -36.86 6.70 9.22
N LEU A 141 -36.09 6.90 10.30
CA LEU A 141 -35.13 5.89 10.76
C LEU A 141 -35.79 4.52 10.93
N GLU A 142 -36.99 4.45 11.50
CA GLU A 142 -37.74 3.20 11.71
C GLU A 142 -37.94 2.38 10.41
N GLN A 143 -38.04 3.04 9.26
CA GLN A 143 -38.26 2.42 7.96
C GLN A 143 -36.96 2.03 7.26
N LEU A 144 -35.83 2.61 7.66
CA LEU A 144 -34.55 2.41 6.98
C LEU A 144 -33.86 1.11 7.38
N PRO A 145 -33.25 0.40 6.41
CA PRO A 145 -32.24 -0.62 6.71
C PRO A 145 -31.01 -0.01 7.38
N VAL A 146 -30.51 -0.71 8.39
CA VAL A 146 -29.25 -0.45 9.07
C VAL A 146 -28.37 -1.69 9.06
N VAL A 147 -27.06 -1.49 9.02
CA VAL A 147 -26.06 -2.56 9.12
C VAL A 147 -24.97 -2.13 10.08
N ALA A 148 -24.39 -3.09 10.80
CA ALA A 148 -23.20 -2.87 11.59
C ALA A 148 -22.01 -2.49 10.70
N ASN A 149 -21.25 -1.50 11.14
CA ASN A 149 -20.05 -1.08 10.42
C ASN A 149 -19.01 -2.22 10.41
N SER A 150 -18.62 -2.67 9.22
CA SER A 150 -17.71 -3.82 9.04
C SER A 150 -16.28 -3.60 9.52
N MET A 151 -15.95 -2.40 10.02
CA MET A 151 -14.66 -2.05 10.62
C MET A 151 -14.67 -2.06 12.15
N LEU A 152 -15.78 -2.43 12.79
CA LEU A 152 -15.88 -2.52 14.25
C LEU A 152 -14.97 -3.62 14.81
N VAL A 153 -14.30 -3.32 15.93
CA VAL A 153 -13.44 -4.26 16.64
C VAL A 153 -13.77 -4.20 18.13
N VAL A 154 -13.77 -5.35 18.80
CA VAL A 154 -13.93 -5.43 20.26
C VAL A 154 -12.56 -5.37 20.93
N ARG A 155 -12.36 -4.43 21.86
CA ARG A 155 -11.16 -4.31 22.71
C ARG A 155 -11.57 -4.34 24.18
N GLY A 156 -11.37 -5.48 24.84
CA GLY A 156 -11.80 -5.68 26.22
C GLY A 156 -13.32 -5.49 26.36
N ASN A 157 -13.73 -4.50 27.15
CA ASN A 157 -15.16 -4.16 27.37
C ASN A 157 -15.66 -3.04 26.45
N ASP A 158 -14.88 -2.69 25.42
CA ASP A 158 -15.17 -1.58 24.52
C ASP A 158 -15.33 -2.08 23.08
N LEU A 159 -16.31 -1.50 22.39
CA LEU A 159 -16.52 -1.60 20.96
C LEU A 159 -15.87 -0.37 20.33
N VAL A 160 -14.89 -0.60 19.48
CA VAL A 160 -14.07 0.44 18.88
C VAL A 160 -14.35 0.51 17.39
N LEU A 161 -14.67 1.72 16.92
CA LEU A 161 -14.60 2.07 15.50
C LEU A 161 -13.31 2.88 15.30
N PRO A 162 -12.26 2.27 14.74
CA PRO A 162 -10.94 2.86 14.80
C PRO A 162 -10.85 4.05 13.84
N TYR A 163 -10.12 5.09 14.26
CA TYR A 163 -9.67 6.20 13.43
C TYR A 163 -10.78 7.00 12.71
N GLN A 164 -11.74 7.56 13.45
CA GLN A 164 -12.69 8.56 12.95
C GLN A 164 -12.04 9.95 12.85
N ALA A 165 -12.44 10.74 11.84
CA ALA A 165 -12.00 12.12 11.74
C ALA A 165 -12.67 13.01 12.79
N GLN A 166 -11.86 13.66 13.62
CA GLN A 166 -12.25 14.75 14.48
C GLN A 166 -11.73 16.06 13.88
N ARG A 167 -12.63 17.02 13.64
CA ARG A 167 -12.25 18.35 13.17
C ARG A 167 -11.86 19.21 14.36
N ASP A 168 -10.58 19.54 14.45
CA ASP A 168 -10.10 20.67 15.24
C ASP A 168 -9.89 21.87 14.29
N ALA A 169 -9.92 23.10 14.81
CA ALA A 169 -10.13 24.34 14.06
C ALA A 169 -9.21 24.59 12.85
N ASN A 170 -8.10 23.85 12.68
CA ASN A 170 -7.25 23.85 11.49
C ASN A 170 -6.62 22.48 11.12
N GLU A 171 -6.95 21.40 11.84
CA GLU A 171 -6.41 20.05 11.57
C GLU A 171 -7.49 18.96 11.75
N VAL A 172 -7.52 18.02 10.82
CA VAL A 172 -8.28 16.78 11.01
C VAL A 172 -7.41 15.85 11.84
N ARG A 173 -7.75 15.68 13.12
CA ARG A 173 -7.16 14.64 13.96
C ARG A 173 -7.93 13.35 13.76
N VAL A 174 -7.25 12.23 13.87
CA VAL A 174 -7.85 10.92 13.66
C VAL A 174 -7.76 10.18 14.99
N ALA A 175 -8.90 9.80 15.55
CA ALA A 175 -8.99 9.18 16.87
C ALA A 175 -9.98 8.00 16.86
N ASP A 176 -9.77 7.05 17.75
CA ASP A 176 -10.70 5.94 17.92
C ASP A 176 -12.00 6.42 18.55
N LEU A 177 -13.12 6.00 17.97
CA LEU A 177 -14.41 6.10 18.63
C LEU A 177 -14.59 4.86 19.51
N VAL A 178 -14.92 5.09 20.79
CA VAL A 178 -15.03 4.03 21.80
C VAL A 178 -16.42 4.05 22.42
N VAL A 179 -17.13 2.93 22.32
CA VAL A 179 -18.45 2.71 22.93
C VAL A 179 -18.36 1.52 23.87
N ARG A 180 -18.99 1.57 25.06
CA ARG A 180 -19.00 0.42 25.97
C ARG A 180 -19.72 -0.76 25.33
N HIS A 181 -19.05 -1.91 25.22
CA HIS A 181 -19.58 -3.14 24.63
C HIS A 181 -20.51 -3.89 25.60
N ARG A 182 -21.61 -3.22 26.00
CA ARG A 182 -22.65 -3.81 26.84
C ARG A 182 -23.42 -4.88 26.04
N ARG A 183 -24.04 -5.84 26.72
CA ARG A 183 -24.83 -6.91 26.08
C ARG A 183 -25.88 -6.41 25.08
N SER A 184 -26.52 -5.27 25.35
CA SER A 184 -27.51 -4.67 24.43
C SER A 184 -26.87 -4.11 23.16
N VAL A 185 -25.66 -3.54 23.25
CA VAL A 185 -24.90 -3.05 22.09
C VAL A 185 -24.36 -4.22 21.29
N GLN A 186 -23.82 -5.24 21.97
CA GLN A 186 -23.37 -6.48 21.33
C GLN A 186 -24.51 -7.14 20.53
N ALA A 187 -25.67 -7.35 21.16
CA ALA A 187 -26.83 -7.94 20.50
C ALA A 187 -27.31 -7.09 19.30
N ALA A 188 -27.22 -5.75 19.40
CA ALA A 188 -27.56 -4.86 18.29
C ALA A 188 -26.62 -5.07 17.09
N VAL A 189 -25.30 -5.11 17.34
CA VAL A 189 -24.27 -5.32 16.31
C VAL A 189 -24.41 -6.70 15.68
N GLU A 190 -24.57 -7.75 16.48
CA GLU A 190 -24.73 -9.14 16.00
C GLU A 190 -26.00 -9.30 15.14
N ALA A 191 -27.11 -8.69 15.55
CA ALA A 191 -28.36 -8.72 14.78
C ALA A 191 -28.28 -7.89 13.49
N ALA A 192 -27.36 -6.93 13.40
CA ALA A 192 -27.17 -6.05 12.25
C ALA A 192 -25.95 -6.42 11.40
N LEU A 193 -25.37 -7.64 11.51
CA LEU A 193 -24.29 -8.09 10.63
C LEU A 193 -24.68 -8.13 9.15
N ALA A 194 -25.98 -8.25 8.87
CA ALA A 194 -26.58 -8.04 7.56
C ALA A 194 -27.63 -6.91 7.67
N PRO A 195 -27.97 -6.23 6.56
CA PRO A 195 -28.98 -5.17 6.57
C PRO A 195 -30.31 -5.64 7.18
N VAL A 196 -30.77 -4.91 8.19
CA VAL A 196 -32.02 -5.14 8.94
C VAL A 196 -32.75 -3.82 9.10
N ARG A 197 -34.09 -3.80 9.03
CA ARG A 197 -34.82 -2.54 9.28
C ARG A 197 -34.63 -2.10 10.73
N PHE A 198 -34.51 -0.80 10.95
CA PHE A 198 -34.32 -0.24 12.29
C PHE A 198 -35.45 -0.65 13.26
N ALA A 199 -36.71 -0.61 12.82
CA ALA A 199 -37.85 -1.03 13.64
C ALA A 199 -37.75 -2.51 14.05
N ASP A 200 -37.38 -3.40 13.13
CA ASP A 200 -37.22 -4.84 13.42
C ASP A 200 -36.09 -5.08 14.42
N LEU A 201 -34.99 -4.33 14.28
CA LEU A 201 -33.86 -4.38 15.22
C LEU A 201 -34.26 -3.88 16.62
N ARG A 202 -35.02 -2.77 16.68
CA ARG A 202 -35.57 -2.22 17.92
C ARG A 202 -36.48 -3.24 18.61
N ASP A 203 -37.40 -3.84 17.87
CA ASP A 203 -38.40 -4.77 18.42
C ASP A 203 -37.73 -6.05 18.92
N LYS A 204 -36.73 -6.57 18.18
CA LYS A 204 -35.89 -7.68 18.65
C LYS A 204 -35.20 -7.35 19.97
N LEU A 205 -34.52 -6.21 20.06
CA LEU A 205 -33.81 -5.84 21.30
C LEU A 205 -34.77 -5.53 22.45
N ALA A 206 -35.95 -4.98 22.18
CA ALA A 206 -36.97 -4.79 23.19
C ALA A 206 -37.54 -6.13 23.71
N ALA A 207 -37.56 -7.18 22.88
CA ALA A 207 -37.94 -8.52 23.30
C ALA A 207 -36.82 -9.20 24.12
N ASP A 208 -35.56 -9.02 23.73
CA ASP A 208 -34.40 -9.65 24.37
C ASP A 208 -34.01 -9.01 25.72
N PHE A 209 -34.35 -7.73 25.92
CA PHE A 209 -33.99 -6.97 27.12
C PHE A 209 -35.21 -6.31 27.79
N PRO A 210 -35.41 -6.47 29.12
CA PRO A 210 -36.56 -5.93 29.84
C PRO A 210 -36.41 -4.41 30.10
N VAL A 211 -36.41 -3.62 29.03
CA VAL A 211 -36.31 -2.15 29.07
C VAL A 211 -37.38 -1.51 28.18
N PRO A 212 -37.80 -0.26 28.47
CA PRO A 212 -38.76 0.43 27.61
C PRO A 212 -38.25 0.59 26.17
N VAL A 213 -39.13 0.37 25.19
CA VAL A 213 -38.84 0.51 23.75
C VAL A 213 -38.20 1.85 23.41
N GLY A 214 -38.64 2.94 24.06
CA GLY A 214 -38.05 4.27 23.87
C GLY A 214 -36.55 4.33 24.22
N ARG A 215 -36.11 3.60 25.24
CA ARG A 215 -34.68 3.53 25.62
C ARG A 215 -33.87 2.74 24.59
N VAL A 216 -34.43 1.65 24.06
CA VAL A 216 -33.81 0.88 22.97
C VAL A 216 -33.66 1.76 21.72
N THR A 217 -34.71 2.50 21.38
CA THR A 217 -34.74 3.43 20.25
C THR A 217 -33.65 4.48 20.39
N SER A 218 -33.56 5.18 21.53
CA SER A 218 -32.51 6.18 21.76
C SER A 218 -31.11 5.59 21.66
N MET A 219 -30.89 4.38 22.19
CA MET A 219 -29.60 3.69 22.07
C MET A 219 -29.26 3.40 20.61
N LEU A 220 -30.19 2.84 19.83
CA LEU A 220 -29.96 2.54 18.42
C LEU A 220 -29.72 3.82 17.59
N THR A 221 -30.47 4.88 17.86
CA THR A 221 -30.26 6.20 17.22
C THR A 221 -28.87 6.75 17.55
N GLU A 222 -28.40 6.61 18.78
CA GLU A 222 -27.04 7.00 19.16
C GLU A 222 -25.99 6.15 18.42
N LEU A 223 -26.20 4.84 18.26
CA LEU A 223 -25.30 3.98 17.48
C LEU A 223 -25.25 4.36 15.99
N VAL A 224 -26.36 4.86 15.41
CA VAL A 224 -26.40 5.42 14.06
C VAL A 224 -25.60 6.72 13.97
N ALA A 225 -25.83 7.65 14.90
CA ALA A 225 -25.11 8.93 14.95
C ALA A 225 -23.59 8.73 15.11
N LEU A 226 -23.19 7.70 15.86
CA LEU A 226 -21.81 7.30 16.07
C LEU A 226 -21.23 6.43 14.94
N ARG A 227 -21.98 6.14 13.86
CA ARG A 227 -21.55 5.27 12.74
C ARG A 227 -21.17 3.84 13.13
N VAL A 228 -21.58 3.39 14.31
CA VAL A 228 -21.55 1.96 14.70
C VAL A 228 -22.56 1.20 13.85
N LEU A 229 -23.74 1.78 13.66
CA LEU A 229 -24.70 1.37 12.65
C LEU A 229 -24.67 2.36 11.48
N VAL A 230 -24.71 1.84 10.26
CA VAL A 230 -24.72 2.62 9.01
C VAL A 230 -26.10 2.44 8.37
N THR A 231 -26.80 3.53 8.11
CA THR A 231 -28.10 3.51 7.43
C THR A 231 -27.93 3.33 5.93
N SER A 232 -28.96 2.84 5.24
CA SER A 232 -28.97 2.69 3.79
C SER A 232 -28.85 4.02 3.04
N LEU A 233 -29.12 5.17 3.68
CA LEU A 233 -28.93 6.50 3.09
C LEU A 233 -27.48 6.79 2.68
N HIS A 234 -26.51 6.10 3.28
CA HIS A 234 -25.09 6.25 2.96
C HIS A 234 -24.72 5.53 1.66
N ALA A 235 -24.83 6.25 0.54
CA ALA A 235 -24.43 5.76 -0.77
C ALA A 235 -22.96 5.30 -0.78
N PRO A 236 -22.69 4.00 -1.06
CA PRO A 236 -21.34 3.46 -1.14
C PRO A 236 -20.48 4.17 -2.18
N SER A 237 -19.16 4.09 -2.04
CA SER A 237 -18.21 4.81 -2.90
C SER A 237 -18.24 4.29 -4.34
N LEU A 238 -18.76 3.09 -4.56
CA LEU A 238 -19.03 2.56 -5.89
C LEU A 238 -20.17 3.27 -6.63
N VAL A 239 -20.99 4.05 -5.93
CA VAL A 239 -22.16 4.74 -6.49
C VAL A 239 -21.79 6.20 -6.83
N PRO A 240 -21.61 6.54 -8.12
CA PRO A 240 -21.22 7.90 -8.49
C PRO A 240 -22.38 8.90 -8.40
N ASP A 241 -23.64 8.44 -8.51
CA ASP A 241 -24.85 9.26 -8.29
C ASP A 241 -25.41 9.05 -6.87
N ALA A 242 -24.73 9.65 -5.90
CA ALA A 242 -25.06 9.50 -4.50
C ALA A 242 -26.36 10.20 -4.09
N LEU A 243 -26.77 11.28 -4.78
CA LEU A 243 -28.07 11.91 -4.55
C LEU A 243 -29.20 11.03 -5.08
N GLY A 244 -29.04 10.43 -6.26
CA GLY A 244 -29.99 9.46 -6.82
C GLY A 244 -30.19 8.26 -5.89
N HIS A 245 -29.10 7.78 -5.26
CA HIS A 245 -29.18 6.73 -4.23
C HIS A 245 -30.06 7.15 -3.05
N VAL A 246 -29.82 8.30 -2.44
CA VAL A 246 -30.64 8.80 -1.32
C VAL A 246 -32.11 8.95 -1.74
N VAL A 247 -32.37 9.45 -2.94
CA VAL A 247 -33.73 9.57 -3.47
C VAL A 247 -34.43 8.21 -3.61
N ALA A 248 -33.71 7.19 -4.07
CA ALA A 248 -34.24 5.82 -4.18
C ALA A 248 -34.55 5.22 -2.80
N GLU A 249 -33.64 5.37 -1.84
CA GLU A 249 -33.85 4.89 -0.46
C GLU A 249 -35.05 5.56 0.22
N LEU A 250 -35.24 6.87 0.02
CA LEU A 250 -36.42 7.59 0.52
C LEU A 250 -37.72 7.14 -0.17
N HIS A 251 -37.65 6.70 -1.43
CA HIS A 251 -38.81 6.14 -2.11
C HIS A 251 -39.18 4.75 -1.54
N ASP A 252 -38.17 3.91 -1.31
CA ASP A 252 -38.34 2.54 -0.83
C ASP A 252 -38.77 2.47 0.64
N ALA A 253 -38.34 3.43 1.47
CA ALA A 253 -38.80 3.55 2.86
C ALA A 253 -40.32 3.78 2.96
N GLY A 254 -40.87 4.56 2.01
CA GLY A 254 -42.28 4.97 1.99
C GLY A 254 -42.49 6.40 2.49
N PRO A 255 -43.75 6.88 2.53
CA PRO A 255 -44.05 8.24 2.93
C PRO A 255 -43.87 8.45 4.44
N VAL A 256 -43.17 9.53 4.81
CA VAL A 256 -43.02 10.01 6.19
C VAL A 256 -43.29 11.52 6.20
N ASP A 257 -44.31 11.95 6.93
CA ASP A 257 -44.82 13.33 6.88
C ASP A 257 -43.76 14.38 7.23
N GLU A 258 -42.94 14.13 8.26
CA GLU A 258 -41.92 15.07 8.73
C GLU A 258 -40.86 15.39 7.66
N VAL A 259 -40.48 14.39 6.85
CA VAL A 259 -39.47 14.54 5.79
C VAL A 259 -40.06 14.64 4.39
N ALA A 260 -41.39 14.58 4.22
CA ALA A 260 -42.05 14.55 2.91
C ALA A 260 -41.66 15.75 2.03
N ALA A 261 -41.63 16.96 2.62
CA ALA A 261 -41.22 18.17 1.91
C ALA A 261 -39.75 18.13 1.49
N LEU A 262 -38.86 17.62 2.36
CA LEU A 262 -37.44 17.46 2.06
C LEU A 262 -37.23 16.41 0.97
N ALA A 263 -37.85 15.22 1.08
CA ALA A 263 -37.79 14.17 0.08
C ALA A 263 -38.33 14.65 -1.29
N GLY A 264 -39.38 15.47 -1.30
CA GLY A 264 -39.88 16.13 -2.51
C GLY A 264 -38.87 17.10 -3.12
N ALA A 265 -38.21 17.92 -2.29
CA ALA A 265 -37.17 18.83 -2.75
C ALA A 265 -35.94 18.09 -3.30
N LEU A 266 -35.51 17.00 -2.66
CA LEU A 266 -34.38 16.18 -3.12
C LEU A 266 -34.67 15.51 -4.47
N ARG A 267 -35.91 15.02 -4.67
CA ARG A 267 -36.37 14.51 -5.98
C ARG A 267 -36.35 15.57 -7.06
N ASP A 268 -36.92 16.76 -6.80
CA ASP A 268 -36.88 17.89 -7.74
C ASP A 268 -35.44 18.31 -8.09
N ILE A 269 -34.55 18.37 -7.10
CA ILE A 269 -33.12 18.66 -7.31
C ILE A 269 -32.48 17.57 -8.18
N HIS A 270 -32.72 16.29 -7.89
CA HIS A 270 -32.16 15.17 -8.66
C HIS A 270 -32.67 15.15 -10.11
N ASP A 271 -33.96 15.41 -10.33
CA ASP A 271 -34.55 15.49 -11.66
C ASP A 271 -33.95 16.64 -12.48
N ARG A 272 -33.83 17.83 -11.87
CA ARG A 272 -33.16 18.99 -12.50
C ARG A 272 -31.70 18.72 -12.79
N MET A 273 -30.98 18.08 -11.88
CA MET A 273 -29.58 17.69 -12.05
C MET A 273 -29.43 16.66 -13.18
N SER A 274 -30.34 15.69 -13.26
CA SER A 274 -30.39 14.68 -14.32
C SER A 274 -30.70 15.30 -15.68
N ALA A 275 -31.63 16.25 -15.75
CA ALA A 275 -31.93 17.00 -16.96
C ALA A 275 -30.72 17.84 -17.41
N HIS A 276 -30.08 18.55 -16.47
CA HIS A 276 -28.83 19.28 -16.73
C HIS A 276 -27.74 18.36 -17.28
N ASN A 277 -27.52 17.21 -16.66
CA ASN A 277 -26.48 16.27 -17.07
C ASN A 277 -26.74 15.62 -18.46
N ARG A 278 -27.98 15.64 -18.96
CA ARG A 278 -28.32 15.26 -20.34
C ARG A 278 -28.07 16.39 -21.32
N LEU A 279 -28.43 17.62 -20.96
CA LEU A 279 -28.29 18.84 -21.77
C LEU A 279 -27.69 19.97 -20.93
N PRO A 280 -26.35 20.03 -20.78
CA PRO A 280 -25.71 20.96 -19.87
C PRO A 280 -25.89 22.43 -20.26
N GLY A 281 -26.47 23.24 -19.38
CA GLY A 281 -26.56 24.70 -19.51
C GLY A 281 -26.10 25.45 -18.26
N ARG A 282 -25.41 26.59 -18.42
CA ARG A 282 -24.86 27.37 -17.28
C ARG A 282 -25.95 27.88 -16.33
N ARG A 283 -27.02 28.47 -16.88
CA ARG A 283 -28.14 29.01 -16.11
C ARG A 283 -28.75 27.95 -15.17
N GLN A 284 -28.96 26.74 -15.69
CA GLN A 284 -29.49 25.61 -14.91
C GLN A 284 -28.61 25.27 -13.71
N ARG A 285 -27.27 25.41 -13.81
CA ARG A 285 -26.36 25.16 -12.67
C ARG A 285 -26.51 26.22 -11.58
N GLY A 286 -26.67 27.49 -11.97
CA GLY A 286 -26.95 28.58 -11.03
C GLY A 286 -28.27 28.35 -10.29
N ASP A 287 -29.33 28.04 -11.03
CA ASP A 287 -30.66 27.75 -10.48
C ASP A 287 -30.62 26.51 -9.55
N LEU A 288 -29.91 25.45 -9.96
CA LEU A 288 -29.73 24.25 -9.16
C LEU A 288 -28.96 24.53 -7.87
N ALA A 289 -27.86 25.29 -7.94
CA ALA A 289 -27.09 25.67 -6.78
C ALA A 289 -27.90 26.52 -5.80
N ALA A 290 -28.73 27.45 -6.30
CA ALA A 290 -29.64 28.24 -5.47
C ALA A 290 -30.66 27.34 -4.76
N ARG A 291 -31.33 26.44 -5.50
CA ARG A 291 -32.29 25.48 -4.93
C ARG A 291 -31.66 24.56 -3.88
N MET A 292 -30.42 24.12 -4.10
CA MET A 292 -29.70 23.30 -3.11
C MET A 292 -29.34 24.08 -1.84
N ARG A 293 -29.03 25.39 -1.94
CA ARG A 293 -28.78 26.24 -0.76
C ARG A 293 -30.03 26.48 0.10
N GLU A 294 -31.22 26.44 -0.51
CA GLU A 294 -32.49 26.50 0.23
C GLU A 294 -32.69 25.25 1.11
N VAL A 295 -32.18 24.09 0.68
CA VAL A 295 -32.26 22.82 1.43
C VAL A 295 -31.23 22.76 2.56
N SER A 296 -29.99 23.20 2.29
CA SER A 296 -28.89 23.21 3.25
C SER A 296 -27.95 24.39 3.00
N HIS A 297 -27.73 25.19 4.04
CA HIS A 297 -26.90 26.41 4.02
C HIS A 297 -25.61 26.22 4.81
N GLY A 298 -24.64 27.12 4.65
CA GLY A 298 -23.38 27.11 5.42
C GLY A 298 -22.37 26.05 4.99
N VAL A 299 -22.73 25.16 4.07
CA VAL A 299 -21.78 24.32 3.34
C VAL A 299 -21.15 25.14 2.20
N GLY A 300 -19.97 24.74 1.71
CA GLY A 300 -19.33 25.38 0.56
C GLY A 300 -20.17 25.29 -0.73
N HIS A 301 -19.56 25.28 -1.91
CA HIS A 301 -20.35 25.13 -3.14
C HIS A 301 -21.18 23.81 -3.11
N PRO A 302 -22.51 23.85 -3.29
CA PRO A 302 -23.38 22.67 -3.10
C PRO A 302 -23.29 21.67 -4.25
N LEU A 303 -22.76 22.10 -5.40
CA LEU A 303 -22.47 21.24 -6.54
C LEU A 303 -20.98 20.92 -6.61
N ALA A 304 -20.66 19.71 -7.04
CA ALA A 304 -19.35 19.32 -7.53
C ALA A 304 -19.43 19.04 -9.04
N PHE A 305 -18.37 19.36 -9.77
CA PHE A 305 -18.30 19.17 -11.22
C PHE A 305 -17.16 18.23 -11.61
N ASP A 306 -17.48 17.32 -12.53
CA ASP A 306 -16.49 16.66 -13.39
C ASP A 306 -16.70 17.15 -14.82
N PHE A 307 -15.60 17.46 -15.50
CA PHE A 307 -15.62 18.18 -16.76
C PHE A 307 -14.97 17.33 -17.86
N ARG A 308 -15.74 16.97 -18.89
CA ARG A 308 -15.23 16.30 -20.09
C ARG A 308 -14.95 17.33 -21.17
N LEU A 309 -13.69 17.40 -21.57
CA LEU A 309 -13.23 18.24 -22.66
C LEU A 309 -13.82 17.74 -23.98
N ASP A 310 -14.12 18.67 -24.87
CA ASP A 310 -14.58 18.39 -26.23
C ASP A 310 -13.37 18.26 -27.15
N THR A 311 -12.54 17.29 -26.79
CA THR A 311 -11.26 17.02 -27.43
C THR A 311 -11.20 15.55 -27.78
N ARG A 312 -10.78 15.25 -29.01
CA ARG A 312 -10.32 13.91 -29.40
C ARG A 312 -8.85 14.02 -29.75
N LEU A 313 -8.05 13.16 -29.16
CA LEU A 313 -6.61 13.13 -29.33
C LEU A 313 -6.17 11.70 -29.62
N THR A 314 -5.41 11.52 -30.69
CA THR A 314 -4.67 10.30 -30.99
C THR A 314 -3.20 10.66 -31.06
N LEU A 315 -2.36 9.98 -30.27
CA LEU A 315 -0.92 10.21 -30.22
C LEU A 315 -0.16 9.11 -30.97
N PRO A 316 1.02 9.40 -31.53
CA PRO A 316 1.90 8.39 -32.12
C PRO A 316 2.19 7.23 -31.16
N THR A 317 2.26 6.01 -31.70
CA THR A 317 2.58 4.80 -30.91
C THR A 317 3.96 4.92 -30.24
N GLU A 318 4.86 5.72 -30.80
CA GLU A 318 6.15 6.05 -30.23
C GLU A 318 6.02 6.73 -28.86
N VAL A 319 5.02 7.60 -28.66
CA VAL A 319 4.76 8.22 -27.34
C VAL A 319 4.44 7.13 -26.33
N ARG A 320 3.59 6.17 -26.71
CA ARG A 320 3.23 5.03 -25.87
C ARG A 320 4.46 4.22 -25.44
N ARG A 321 5.35 3.92 -26.39
CA ARG A 321 6.61 3.19 -26.14
C ARG A 321 7.56 3.95 -25.21
N GLU A 322 7.67 5.26 -25.35
CA GLU A 322 8.48 6.08 -24.44
C GLU A 322 7.93 6.06 -23.01
N VAL A 323 6.60 5.97 -22.83
CA VAL A 323 5.99 5.82 -21.49
C VAL A 323 6.26 4.43 -20.90
N GLU A 324 6.20 3.36 -21.70
CA GLU A 324 6.59 2.00 -21.29
C GLU A 324 8.05 1.96 -20.81
N HIS A 325 8.96 2.62 -21.57
CA HIS A 325 10.36 2.77 -21.18
C HIS A 325 10.53 3.57 -19.89
N ALA A 326 9.81 4.69 -19.74
CA ALA A 326 9.85 5.52 -18.54
C ALA A 326 9.49 4.72 -17.28
N ALA A 327 8.39 3.96 -17.32
CA ALA A 327 7.97 3.09 -16.23
C ALA A 327 9.03 2.02 -15.87
N GLY A 328 9.62 1.40 -16.90
CA GLY A 328 10.71 0.44 -16.72
C GLY A 328 11.96 1.05 -16.07
N TRP A 329 12.36 2.24 -16.48
CA TRP A 329 13.51 2.95 -15.90
C TRP A 329 13.23 3.40 -14.47
N LEU A 330 12.06 3.97 -14.19
CA LEU A 330 11.68 4.36 -12.82
C LEU A 330 11.60 3.16 -11.87
N THR A 331 11.18 1.99 -12.36
CA THR A 331 11.21 0.75 -11.58
C THR A 331 12.64 0.35 -11.22
N ARG A 332 13.57 0.41 -12.19
CA ARG A 332 15.00 0.11 -11.94
C ARG A 332 15.69 1.16 -11.06
N LEU A 333 15.24 2.42 -11.10
CA LEU A 333 15.77 3.55 -10.35
C LEU A 333 15.09 3.76 -8.99
N SER A 334 14.13 2.90 -8.64
CA SER A 334 13.36 3.00 -7.41
C SER A 334 14.28 3.05 -6.20
N ARG A 335 13.99 3.96 -5.27
CA ARG A 335 14.66 3.99 -3.96
C ARG A 335 14.35 2.75 -3.12
N PHE A 336 13.21 2.11 -3.38
CA PHE A 336 12.69 0.98 -2.63
C PHE A 336 12.36 -0.17 -3.58
N PRO A 337 13.38 -0.85 -4.15
CA PRO A 337 13.20 -1.91 -5.16
C PRO A 337 12.48 -3.17 -4.63
N PHE A 338 12.38 -3.32 -3.32
CA PHE A 338 11.72 -4.42 -2.61
C PHE A 338 10.86 -3.90 -1.44
N GLY A 339 10.14 -2.80 -1.68
CA GLY A 339 9.33 -2.16 -0.64
C GLY A 339 10.12 -1.33 0.38
N VAL A 340 9.38 -0.61 1.23
CA VAL A 340 9.95 0.21 2.30
C VAL A 340 10.38 -0.64 3.50
N ALA A 341 11.27 -0.10 4.32
CA ALA A 341 11.78 -0.78 5.52
C ALA A 341 10.67 -1.22 6.49
N ALA A 342 9.66 -0.38 6.73
CA ALA A 342 8.53 -0.70 7.61
C ALA A 342 7.78 -1.97 7.18
N TRP A 343 7.52 -2.15 5.87
CA TRP A 343 6.86 -3.35 5.37
C TRP A 343 7.74 -4.60 5.39
N ARG A 344 9.06 -4.46 5.28
CA ARG A 344 10.01 -5.57 5.47
C ARG A 344 10.10 -5.99 6.94
N ASP A 345 10.07 -5.03 7.85
CA ASP A 345 9.97 -5.30 9.29
C ASP A 345 8.66 -6.01 9.64
N TYR A 346 7.54 -5.51 9.10
CA TYR A 346 6.22 -6.09 9.32
C TYR A 346 6.12 -7.54 8.77
N HIS A 347 6.65 -7.80 7.57
CA HIS A 347 6.77 -9.17 7.04
C HIS A 347 7.61 -10.07 7.94
N ARG A 348 8.76 -9.57 8.42
CA ARG A 348 9.62 -10.32 9.36
C ARG A 348 8.86 -10.67 10.64
N ARG A 349 8.21 -9.70 11.29
CA ARG A 349 7.42 -9.92 12.52
C ARG A 349 6.28 -10.91 12.30
N PHE A 350 5.59 -10.84 11.15
CA PHE A 350 4.57 -11.82 10.78
C PHE A 350 5.16 -13.21 10.63
N PHE A 351 6.25 -13.34 9.89
CA PHE A 351 6.94 -14.61 9.68
C PHE A 351 7.46 -15.22 11.00
N GLU A 352 8.05 -14.41 11.88
CA GLU A 352 8.59 -14.85 13.18
C GLU A 352 7.50 -15.37 14.12
N ARG A 353 6.28 -14.79 14.06
CA ARG A 353 5.15 -15.14 14.92
C ARG A 353 4.30 -16.28 14.38
N TYR A 354 3.91 -16.22 13.10
CA TYR A 354 2.91 -17.11 12.52
C TYR A 354 3.50 -18.17 11.57
N GLY A 355 4.76 -18.01 11.17
CA GLY A 355 5.39 -18.85 10.16
C GLY A 355 4.83 -18.60 8.74
N HIS A 356 5.35 -19.37 7.78
CA HIS A 356 4.90 -19.26 6.39
C HIS A 356 3.71 -20.17 6.10
N GLY A 357 2.92 -19.80 5.09
CA GLY A 357 1.77 -20.58 4.63
C GLY A 357 0.57 -20.57 5.57
N THR A 358 0.73 -20.12 6.83
CA THR A 358 -0.37 -19.89 7.77
C THR A 358 -1.20 -18.69 7.31
N LEU A 359 -2.52 -18.83 7.33
CA LEU A 359 -3.44 -17.70 7.11
C LEU A 359 -3.94 -17.22 8.46
N VAL A 360 -3.84 -15.92 8.72
CA VAL A 360 -4.34 -15.30 9.96
C VAL A 360 -5.43 -14.31 9.58
N PRO A 361 -6.61 -14.30 10.23
CA PRO A 361 -7.67 -13.35 9.93
C PRO A 361 -7.14 -11.92 9.90
N LEU A 362 -7.56 -11.14 8.91
CA LEU A 362 -7.02 -9.79 8.68
C LEU A 362 -7.15 -8.91 9.93
N LEU A 363 -8.33 -8.94 10.57
CA LEU A 363 -8.61 -8.15 11.77
C LEU A 363 -7.74 -8.56 12.95
N ASP A 364 -7.43 -9.85 13.11
CA ASP A 364 -6.53 -10.35 14.15
C ASP A 364 -5.10 -9.87 13.93
N VAL A 365 -4.63 -9.84 12.69
CA VAL A 365 -3.27 -9.37 12.36
C VAL A 365 -3.06 -7.91 12.73
N VAL A 366 -4.01 -7.05 12.38
CA VAL A 366 -3.92 -5.59 12.64
C VAL A 366 -4.36 -5.20 14.04
N SER A 367 -4.93 -6.12 14.81
CA SER A 367 -5.31 -5.90 16.21
C SER A 367 -4.09 -5.67 17.11
N ASP A 368 -4.34 -5.07 18.27
CA ASP A 368 -3.32 -4.80 19.29
C ASP A 368 -2.77 -6.10 19.91
N SER A 369 -3.58 -7.17 19.96
CA SER A 369 -3.15 -8.51 20.40
C SER A 369 -2.36 -9.26 19.30
N GLY A 370 -2.50 -8.83 18.05
CA GLY A 370 -1.76 -9.29 16.88
C GLY A 370 -0.44 -8.56 16.68
N LEU A 371 -0.17 -8.12 15.45
CA LEU A 371 1.03 -7.34 15.13
C LEU A 371 0.78 -5.83 15.22
N GLY A 372 -0.47 -5.39 15.32
CA GLY A 372 -0.84 -3.99 15.16
C GLY A 372 -0.58 -3.49 13.74
N TRP A 373 -0.47 -2.17 13.58
CA TRP A 373 -0.18 -1.54 12.30
C TRP A 373 1.33 -1.50 11.99
N PRO A 374 1.73 -1.46 10.70
CA PRO A 374 3.10 -1.15 10.33
C PRO A 374 3.51 0.28 10.74
N ASP A 375 4.80 0.50 11.01
CA ASP A 375 5.34 1.84 11.31
C ASP A 375 4.98 2.87 10.22
N GLY A 376 4.67 4.10 10.65
CA GLY A 376 4.16 5.17 9.78
C GLY A 376 2.66 5.11 9.50
N TYR A 377 1.92 4.26 10.22
CA TYR A 377 0.45 4.32 10.33
C TYR A 377 0.05 5.19 11.53
N PRO A 378 -1.18 5.74 11.55
CA PRO A 378 -1.66 6.51 12.70
C PRO A 378 -1.55 5.73 14.01
N GLY A 379 -0.93 6.32 15.03
CA GLY A 379 -0.72 5.69 16.34
C GLY A 379 0.49 4.75 16.45
N THR A 380 1.32 4.65 15.41
CA THR A 380 2.59 3.88 15.43
C THR A 380 3.81 4.80 15.43
N ASP A 381 4.99 4.21 15.66
CA ASP A 381 6.25 4.92 15.54
C ASP A 381 6.46 5.46 14.12
N ALA A 382 7.25 6.54 14.02
CA ALA A 382 7.67 7.06 12.73
C ALA A 382 8.54 6.03 12.02
N ALA A 383 8.29 5.80 10.72
CA ALA A 383 9.12 4.91 9.93
C ALA A 383 10.60 5.36 9.99
N PRO A 384 11.54 4.46 10.33
CA PRO A 384 12.93 4.82 10.51
C PRO A 384 13.51 5.39 9.21
N GLN A 385 14.18 6.54 9.31
CA GLN A 385 14.90 7.11 8.18
C GLN A 385 16.22 6.34 8.02
N PRO A 386 16.44 5.67 6.88
CA PRO A 386 17.71 4.99 6.66
C PRO A 386 18.85 6.03 6.60
N PRO A 387 20.07 5.68 7.04
CA PRO A 387 21.24 6.52 6.82
C PRO A 387 21.49 6.74 5.32
N LEU A 388 22.37 7.69 4.98
CA LEU A 388 22.81 7.95 3.61
C LEU A 388 23.22 6.64 2.91
N SER A 389 22.44 6.26 1.91
CA SER A 389 22.65 5.04 1.13
C SER A 389 23.73 5.24 0.05
N ASP A 390 24.24 4.14 -0.53
CA ASP A 390 25.14 4.25 -1.69
C ASP A 390 24.48 4.96 -2.87
N ARG A 391 23.18 4.73 -3.08
CA ARG A 391 22.36 5.48 -4.05
C ARG A 391 22.39 6.97 -3.77
N ASP A 392 22.21 7.40 -2.51
CA ASP A 392 22.25 8.81 -2.13
C ASP A 392 23.62 9.42 -2.40
N ARG A 393 24.71 8.71 -2.07
CA ARG A 393 26.09 9.17 -2.36
C ARG A 393 26.32 9.34 -3.86
N THR A 394 25.87 8.40 -4.68
CA THR A 394 25.96 8.51 -6.15
C THR A 394 25.16 9.69 -6.69
N LEU A 395 23.94 9.93 -6.18
CA LEU A 395 23.12 11.07 -6.61
C LEU A 395 23.72 12.42 -6.19
N LEU A 396 24.22 12.53 -4.97
CA LEU A 396 24.92 13.72 -4.50
C LEU A 396 26.15 14.02 -5.36
N ALA A 397 26.96 13.00 -5.68
CA ALA A 397 28.12 13.15 -6.56
C ALA A 397 27.70 13.56 -7.99
N LEU A 398 26.61 13.00 -8.51
CA LEU A 398 26.07 13.34 -9.83
C LEU A 398 25.62 14.80 -9.91
N VAL A 399 24.89 15.29 -8.89
CA VAL A 399 24.47 16.70 -8.81
C VAL A 399 25.68 17.62 -8.66
N GLN A 400 26.64 17.26 -7.82
CA GLN A 400 27.86 18.05 -7.61
C GLN A 400 28.67 18.19 -8.89
N HIS A 401 28.86 17.10 -9.64
CA HIS A 401 29.56 17.11 -10.91
C HIS A 401 28.85 17.96 -11.98
N ALA A 402 27.53 17.82 -12.10
CA ALA A 402 26.75 18.63 -13.03
C ALA A 402 26.85 20.13 -12.68
N THR A 403 26.75 20.46 -11.39
CA THR A 403 26.88 21.84 -10.90
C THR A 403 28.26 22.42 -11.19
N ALA A 404 29.34 21.66 -10.89
CA ALA A 404 30.72 22.09 -11.10
C ALA A 404 31.06 22.34 -12.59
N ARG A 405 30.44 21.60 -13.51
CA ARG A 405 30.61 21.79 -14.97
C ARG A 405 29.66 22.82 -15.57
N GLY A 406 28.73 23.35 -14.78
CA GLY A 406 27.69 24.19 -15.32
C GLY A 406 26.73 23.43 -16.25
N GLU A 407 26.44 22.17 -15.97
CA GLU A 407 25.48 21.39 -16.77
C GLU A 407 24.09 21.43 -16.12
N ALA A 408 23.06 21.76 -16.93
CA ALA A 408 21.67 21.78 -16.46
C ALA A 408 20.95 20.44 -16.67
N GLU A 409 21.60 19.48 -17.34
CA GLU A 409 21.03 18.20 -17.74
C GLU A 409 22.06 17.07 -17.55
N VAL A 410 21.59 15.94 -17.02
CA VAL A 410 22.35 14.70 -16.91
C VAL A 410 21.65 13.60 -17.70
N VAL A 411 22.39 12.97 -18.60
CA VAL A 411 21.90 11.85 -19.41
C VAL A 411 22.16 10.53 -18.69
N VAL A 412 21.10 9.75 -18.45
CA VAL A 412 21.18 8.46 -17.78
C VAL A 412 21.74 7.40 -18.74
N THR A 413 23.01 7.05 -18.53
CA THR A 413 23.70 5.99 -19.26
C THR A 413 23.26 4.60 -18.79
N PRO A 414 23.51 3.52 -19.57
CA PRO A 414 23.34 2.15 -19.08
C PRO A 414 24.14 1.89 -17.80
N ALA A 415 25.40 2.31 -17.74
CA ALA A 415 26.25 2.18 -16.54
C ALA A 415 25.64 2.86 -15.30
N LEU A 416 24.99 4.02 -15.46
CA LEU A 416 24.30 4.67 -14.35
C LEU A 416 23.06 3.89 -13.89
N LEU A 417 22.28 3.30 -14.82
CA LEU A 417 21.17 2.42 -14.44
C LEU A 417 21.66 1.15 -13.74
N ASP A 418 22.80 0.60 -14.16
CA ASP A 418 23.37 -0.61 -13.58
C ASP A 418 23.98 -0.32 -12.21
N ALA A 419 24.52 0.89 -11.98
CA ALA A 419 24.96 1.35 -10.67
C ALA A 419 23.82 1.47 -9.64
N PHE A 420 22.59 1.71 -10.11
CA PHE A 420 21.39 1.72 -9.26
C PHE A 420 20.62 0.39 -9.29
N ALA A 421 21.02 -0.55 -10.14
CA ALA A 421 20.33 -1.82 -10.25
C ALA A 421 20.51 -2.59 -8.94
N SER A 422 19.39 -3.07 -8.40
CA SER A 422 19.37 -3.99 -7.28
C SER A 422 18.93 -5.35 -7.77
N ASP A 423 19.62 -6.40 -7.35
CA ASP A 423 19.16 -7.76 -7.63
C ASP A 423 17.78 -7.97 -7.01
N GLY A 424 16.88 -8.57 -7.79
CA GLY A 424 15.55 -8.92 -7.29
C GLY A 424 14.50 -7.80 -7.28
N VAL A 425 14.70 -6.68 -7.99
CA VAL A 425 13.62 -5.69 -8.22
C VAL A 425 12.36 -6.40 -8.74
N ARG A 426 11.19 -6.07 -8.17
CA ARG A 426 9.90 -6.65 -8.54
C ARG A 426 8.97 -5.55 -9.07
N PRO A 427 8.63 -5.50 -10.37
CA PRO A 427 7.68 -4.50 -10.85
C PRO A 427 6.30 -4.75 -10.21
N PRO A 428 5.57 -3.71 -9.76
CA PRO A 428 4.16 -3.86 -9.45
C PRO A 428 3.40 -4.35 -10.69
N PRO A 429 2.29 -5.09 -10.51
CA PRO A 429 1.62 -5.75 -11.63
C PRO A 429 0.93 -4.76 -12.55
N HIS A 430 0.58 -3.57 -12.06
CA HIS A 430 0.03 -2.49 -12.87
C HIS A 430 0.19 -1.12 -12.18
N LEU A 431 0.26 -0.05 -12.97
CA LEU A 431 0.41 1.34 -12.52
C LEU A 431 -0.12 2.32 -13.57
N GLU A 432 -0.19 3.62 -13.26
CA GLU A 432 -0.42 4.66 -14.28
C GLU A 432 0.73 5.65 -14.27
N VAL A 433 1.16 6.10 -15.45
CA VAL A 433 2.12 7.20 -15.58
C VAL A 433 1.41 8.36 -16.27
N ALA A 434 1.43 9.52 -15.61
CA ALA A 434 1.02 10.79 -16.22
C ALA A 434 2.25 11.46 -16.83
N VAL A 435 2.19 11.77 -18.12
CA VAL A 435 3.29 12.42 -18.85
C VAL A 435 2.85 13.68 -19.57
N ARG A 436 3.79 14.57 -19.86
CA ARG A 436 3.61 15.69 -20.79
C ARG A 436 4.40 15.41 -22.06
N VAL A 437 3.80 15.62 -23.23
CA VAL A 437 4.48 15.52 -24.51
C VAL A 437 4.98 16.92 -24.87
N LEU A 438 6.30 17.08 -24.95
CA LEU A 438 6.95 18.36 -25.22
C LEU A 438 7.38 18.42 -26.68
N ALA A 439 6.83 19.37 -27.43
CA ALA A 439 7.08 19.60 -28.84
C ALA A 439 6.61 21.00 -29.24
N ALA A 440 7.28 21.58 -30.24
CA ALA A 440 6.95 22.91 -30.75
C ALA A 440 5.58 22.96 -31.44
N ASP A 441 5.25 21.92 -32.21
CA ASP A 441 4.03 21.84 -33.02
C ASP A 441 3.55 20.38 -33.22
N GLU A 442 2.34 20.22 -33.75
CA GLU A 442 1.73 18.90 -34.01
C GLU A 442 2.56 18.07 -35.01
N ASP A 443 3.17 18.71 -36.01
CA ASP A 443 4.01 18.03 -37.01
C ASP A 443 5.31 17.48 -36.42
N ALA A 444 5.85 18.11 -35.39
CA ALA A 444 6.99 17.62 -34.64
C ALA A 444 6.62 16.36 -33.86
N VAL A 445 5.44 16.32 -33.24
CA VAL A 445 4.90 15.11 -32.59
C VAL A 445 4.74 14.00 -33.63
N ALA A 446 4.07 14.27 -34.74
CA ALA A 446 3.81 13.30 -35.81
C ALA A 446 5.11 12.71 -36.41
N ARG A 447 6.17 13.52 -36.54
CA ARG A 447 7.49 13.09 -37.05
C ARG A 447 8.40 12.48 -35.98
N GLY A 448 7.90 12.27 -34.76
CA GLY A 448 8.68 11.72 -33.65
C GLY A 448 9.72 12.66 -33.06
N ARG A 449 9.64 13.97 -33.33
CA ARG A 449 10.51 15.01 -32.77
C ARG A 449 9.88 15.60 -31.50
N PHE A 450 9.75 14.77 -30.47
CA PHE A 450 9.17 15.15 -29.18
C PHE A 450 10.01 14.65 -28.00
N ARG A 451 9.73 15.18 -26.81
CA ARG A 451 10.16 14.62 -25.52
C ARG A 451 8.95 14.24 -24.68
N VAL A 452 9.17 13.33 -23.73
CA VAL A 452 8.13 12.90 -22.76
C VAL A 452 8.62 13.23 -21.36
N GLU A 453 7.94 14.14 -20.67
CA GLU A 453 8.23 14.49 -19.28
C GLU A 453 7.33 13.69 -18.34
N VAL A 454 7.90 12.98 -17.37
CA VAL A 454 7.13 12.31 -16.33
C VAL A 454 6.59 13.34 -15.34
N ALA A 455 5.26 13.48 -15.29
CA ALA A 455 4.58 14.42 -14.40
C ALA A 455 4.14 13.77 -13.08
N ALA A 456 3.63 12.54 -13.14
CA ALA A 456 3.24 11.77 -11.97
C ALA A 456 3.27 10.26 -12.25
N VAL A 457 3.39 9.47 -11.19
CA VAL A 457 3.20 8.01 -11.24
C VAL A 457 2.21 7.63 -10.16
N SER A 458 1.22 6.82 -10.51
CA SER A 458 0.21 6.30 -9.58
C SER A 458 0.54 4.86 -9.19
N ARG A 459 0.10 4.46 -8.00
CA ARG A 459 0.32 3.12 -7.43
C ARG A 459 -0.43 2.00 -8.16
N GLY A 460 -1.35 2.31 -9.08
CA GLY A 460 -2.22 1.34 -9.71
C GLY A 460 -3.18 1.94 -10.72
N VAL A 461 -3.65 1.13 -11.66
CA VAL A 461 -4.68 1.51 -12.64
C VAL A 461 -5.97 1.90 -11.94
N GLY A 462 -6.60 2.98 -12.38
CA GLY A 462 -7.80 3.54 -11.77
C GLY A 462 -7.54 4.62 -10.73
N VAL A 463 -6.32 4.78 -10.21
CA VAL A 463 -6.03 5.80 -9.18
C VAL A 463 -6.25 7.22 -9.72
N LEU A 464 -5.73 7.52 -10.91
CA LEU A 464 -5.86 8.82 -11.56
C LEU A 464 -7.09 8.89 -12.47
N THR A 465 -7.62 7.75 -12.92
CA THR A 465 -8.69 7.69 -13.93
C THR A 465 -10.07 7.32 -13.37
N GLY A 466 -10.14 6.59 -12.25
CA GLY A 466 -11.33 5.89 -11.76
C GLY A 466 -12.54 6.78 -11.51
N ARG A 467 -12.34 7.94 -10.88
CA ARG A 467 -13.40 8.95 -10.67
C ARG A 467 -14.09 9.40 -11.97
N PHE A 468 -13.41 9.28 -13.11
CA PHE A 468 -13.92 9.73 -14.41
C PHE A 468 -14.43 8.58 -15.28
N HIS A 469 -14.43 7.33 -14.79
CA HIS A 469 -14.83 6.17 -15.59
C HIS A 469 -16.28 6.23 -16.04
N ASP A 470 -17.20 6.80 -15.24
CA ASP A 470 -18.60 6.99 -15.65
C ASP A 470 -18.75 8.06 -16.75
N LEU A 471 -17.93 9.13 -16.70
CA LEU A 471 -17.87 10.21 -17.68
C LEU A 471 -17.22 9.76 -19.01
N LEU A 472 -16.25 8.86 -18.92
CA LEU A 472 -15.54 8.29 -20.08
C LEU A 472 -16.21 7.02 -20.62
N ARG A 473 -17.14 6.42 -19.87
CA ARG A 473 -17.84 5.15 -20.17
C ARG A 473 -16.85 3.99 -20.33
N VAL A 474 -16.01 3.81 -19.31
CA VAL A 474 -15.08 2.69 -19.23
C VAL A 474 -15.84 1.44 -18.77
N ASP A 475 -15.72 0.35 -19.53
CA ASP A 475 -16.30 -0.95 -19.19
C ASP A 475 -15.45 -1.70 -18.15
N ARG A 476 -15.75 -3.00 -17.94
CA ARG A 476 -14.97 -3.86 -17.05
C ARG A 476 -13.51 -3.97 -17.50
N VAL A 477 -12.60 -3.93 -16.52
CA VAL A 477 -11.16 -4.05 -16.74
C VAL A 477 -10.67 -5.34 -16.09
N ASN A 478 -9.83 -6.09 -16.79
CA ASN A 478 -9.09 -7.21 -16.21
C ASN A 478 -7.67 -6.74 -15.87
N LEU A 479 -7.35 -6.68 -14.58
CA LEU A 479 -6.03 -6.27 -14.11
C LEU A 479 -5.25 -7.50 -13.64
N PRO A 480 -3.97 -7.63 -14.02
CA PRO A 480 -3.13 -8.70 -13.51
C PRO A 480 -2.88 -8.52 -12.00
N GLY A 481 -2.85 -9.62 -11.27
CA GLY A 481 -2.33 -9.65 -9.90
C GLY A 481 -0.82 -9.83 -9.87
N ASN A 482 -0.25 -9.81 -8.66
CA ASN A 482 1.17 -10.07 -8.43
C ASN A 482 1.65 -11.47 -8.84
N ASP A 483 0.75 -12.43 -9.04
CA ASP A 483 1.02 -13.78 -9.52
C ASP A 483 -0.23 -14.34 -10.24
N PRO A 484 -0.12 -15.48 -10.96
CA PRO A 484 -1.21 -16.01 -11.78
C PRO A 484 -2.50 -16.35 -11.01
N ASP A 485 -2.42 -16.64 -9.72
CA ASP A 485 -3.57 -17.08 -8.91
C ASP A 485 -4.15 -15.95 -8.05
N THR A 486 -3.62 -14.73 -8.19
CA THR A 486 -4.09 -13.55 -7.47
C THR A 486 -5.07 -12.75 -8.31
N VAL A 487 -6.27 -12.55 -7.76
CA VAL A 487 -7.35 -11.81 -8.43
C VAL A 487 -7.38 -10.36 -7.96
N ALA A 488 -7.45 -9.42 -8.90
CA ALA A 488 -7.66 -8.02 -8.58
C ALA A 488 -9.10 -7.79 -8.09
N VAL A 489 -9.26 -7.12 -6.94
CA VAL A 489 -10.55 -6.75 -6.35
C VAL A 489 -10.62 -5.24 -6.17
N GLN A 490 -11.79 -4.63 -6.40
CA GLN A 490 -11.97 -3.19 -6.20
C GLN A 490 -12.28 -2.90 -4.73
N LEU A 491 -11.55 -1.98 -4.13
CA LEU A 491 -11.74 -1.60 -2.74
C LEU A 491 -12.69 -0.39 -2.66
N SER A 492 -13.75 -0.51 -1.86
CA SER A 492 -14.75 0.54 -1.61
C SER A 492 -14.83 0.85 -0.12
N PHE A 493 -14.75 2.14 0.24
CA PHE A 493 -14.77 2.62 1.61
C PHE A 493 -15.00 4.13 1.66
N PRO A 494 -15.63 4.66 2.72
CA PRO A 494 -15.76 6.10 2.90
C PRO A 494 -14.39 6.71 3.30
N PRO A 495 -14.05 7.91 2.84
CA PRO A 495 -12.86 8.60 3.34
C PRO A 495 -13.01 8.98 4.81
N LEU A 496 -11.87 9.23 5.46
CA LEU A 496 -11.84 9.77 6.82
C LEU A 496 -12.57 11.12 6.93
N ASP A 497 -12.33 12.04 5.98
CA ASP A 497 -13.06 13.31 5.90
C ASP A 497 -14.22 13.18 4.89
N PRO A 498 -15.48 13.19 5.35
CA PRO A 498 -16.65 13.09 4.46
C PRO A 498 -16.66 14.17 3.37
N ALA A 499 -16.06 15.35 3.61
CA ALA A 499 -15.97 16.40 2.60
C ALA A 499 -15.15 15.99 1.35
N THR A 500 -14.34 14.95 1.46
CA THR A 500 -13.53 14.41 0.35
C THR A 500 -14.17 13.21 -0.35
N ALA A 501 -15.39 12.79 0.04
CA ALA A 501 -16.04 11.58 -0.50
C ALA A 501 -16.23 11.61 -2.01
N HIS A 502 -16.37 12.80 -2.61
CA HIS A 502 -16.46 12.94 -4.06
C HIS A 502 -15.18 12.50 -4.80
N VAL A 503 -14.01 12.51 -4.15
CA VAL A 503 -12.77 11.98 -4.72
C VAL A 503 -12.73 10.45 -4.68
N ALA A 504 -13.39 9.84 -3.69
CA ALA A 504 -13.42 8.38 -3.50
C ALA A 504 -14.36 7.66 -4.46
N ARG A 505 -15.35 8.38 -5.03
CA ARG A 505 -16.42 7.78 -5.83
C ARG A 505 -15.92 7.32 -7.20
N ALA A 506 -15.96 6.02 -7.44
CA ALA A 506 -15.58 5.40 -8.71
C ALA A 506 -16.48 4.19 -8.99
N PRO A 507 -17.05 4.06 -10.20
CA PRO A 507 -17.91 2.92 -10.54
C PRO A 507 -17.14 1.59 -10.45
N GLN A 508 -17.86 0.50 -10.23
CA GLN A 508 -17.26 -0.83 -10.23
C GLN A 508 -16.83 -1.24 -11.64
N VAL A 509 -15.52 -1.40 -11.85
CA VAL A 509 -14.94 -1.88 -13.11
C VAL A 509 -14.22 -3.23 -12.95
N LEU A 510 -13.92 -3.65 -11.71
CA LEU A 510 -13.36 -4.97 -11.43
C LEU A 510 -14.45 -6.00 -11.09
N PRO A 511 -14.17 -7.30 -11.31
CA PRO A 511 -15.18 -8.36 -11.15
C PRO A 511 -15.70 -8.52 -9.72
N ARG A 512 -14.90 -8.15 -8.71
CA ARG A 512 -15.22 -8.33 -7.29
C ARG A 512 -14.91 -7.06 -6.50
N VAL A 513 -15.58 -6.93 -5.35
CA VAL A 513 -15.49 -5.77 -4.46
C VAL A 513 -15.14 -6.24 -3.05
N VAL A 514 -14.25 -5.51 -2.38
CA VAL A 514 -14.12 -5.50 -0.92
C VAL A 514 -14.73 -4.20 -0.42
N SER A 515 -15.74 -4.29 0.45
CA SER A 515 -16.45 -3.15 1.03
C SER A 515 -16.10 -3.00 2.51
N LEU A 516 -15.72 -1.78 2.94
CA LEU A 516 -15.35 -1.48 4.32
C LEU A 516 -16.17 -0.30 4.85
N GLY A 517 -16.92 -0.51 5.94
CA GLY A 517 -17.66 0.55 6.62
C GLY A 517 -18.76 1.21 5.79
N GLU A 518 -19.29 0.53 4.77
CA GLU A 518 -20.38 1.00 3.92
C GLU A 518 -21.60 0.09 4.06
N HIS A 519 -22.79 0.65 3.80
CA HIS A 519 -23.98 -0.16 3.64
C HIS A 519 -23.89 -0.96 2.32
N PRO A 520 -24.06 -2.30 2.32
CA PRO A 520 -23.89 -3.08 1.10
C PRO A 520 -25.01 -2.78 0.09
N VAL A 521 -24.65 -2.65 -1.20
CA VAL A 521 -25.62 -2.60 -2.32
C VAL A 521 -25.99 -4.01 -2.78
N ASP A 522 -25.08 -4.98 -2.61
CA ASP A 522 -25.23 -6.39 -2.93
C ASP A 522 -24.62 -7.24 -1.81
N ARG A 523 -25.22 -8.40 -1.52
CA ARG A 523 -24.71 -9.37 -0.55
C ARG A 523 -23.46 -10.11 -1.03
N ALA A 524 -23.13 -10.04 -2.32
CA ALA A 524 -21.98 -10.75 -2.90
C ALA A 524 -20.61 -10.06 -2.71
N VAL A 525 -20.53 -8.97 -1.93
CA VAL A 525 -19.27 -8.26 -1.65
C VAL A 525 -18.48 -8.92 -0.52
N LEU A 526 -17.14 -8.84 -0.59
CA LEU A 526 -16.26 -9.25 0.50
C LEU A 526 -16.15 -8.13 1.54
N THR A 527 -15.94 -8.50 2.79
CA THR A 527 -15.66 -7.60 3.92
C THR A 527 -14.31 -7.91 4.54
N ALA A 528 -13.89 -7.16 5.55
CA ALA A 528 -12.65 -7.46 6.29
C ALA A 528 -12.65 -8.83 6.97
N ALA A 529 -13.82 -9.34 7.36
CA ALA A 529 -13.98 -10.64 8.01
C ALA A 529 -13.75 -11.83 7.05
N ASP A 530 -13.93 -11.62 5.75
CA ASP A 530 -13.72 -12.64 4.72
C ASP A 530 -12.24 -12.79 4.32
N LEU A 531 -11.38 -11.92 4.84
CA LEU A 531 -9.99 -11.78 4.43
C LEU A 531 -9.01 -12.32 5.47
N ALA A 532 -7.95 -12.95 5.01
CA ALA A 532 -6.83 -13.41 5.81
C ALA A 532 -5.50 -12.97 5.20
N VAL A 533 -4.51 -12.71 6.06
CA VAL A 533 -3.13 -12.42 5.66
C VAL A 533 -2.31 -13.70 5.74
N GLY A 534 -1.50 -13.95 4.72
CA GLY A 534 -0.47 -14.98 4.73
C GLY A 534 0.88 -14.41 4.35
N CYS A 535 1.94 -15.19 4.57
CA CYS A 535 3.27 -14.87 4.06
C CYS A 535 3.93 -16.08 3.39
N ASP A 536 4.80 -15.77 2.43
CA ASP A 536 5.83 -16.68 1.93
C ASP A 536 7.22 -16.18 2.40
N ALA A 537 8.29 -16.84 1.94
CA ALA A 537 9.66 -16.47 2.31
C ALA A 537 10.07 -15.04 1.89
N LYS A 538 9.31 -14.38 1.01
CA LYS A 538 9.65 -13.10 0.39
C LYS A 538 8.59 -12.02 0.57
N ARG A 539 7.31 -12.35 0.71
CA ARG A 539 6.22 -11.35 0.75
C ARG A 539 5.08 -11.71 1.68
N LEU A 540 4.29 -10.69 1.97
CA LEU A 540 2.93 -10.83 2.49
C LEU A 540 1.94 -10.88 1.33
N PHE A 541 0.81 -11.55 1.54
CA PHE A 541 -0.31 -11.54 0.61
C PHE A 541 -1.63 -11.56 1.36
N LEU A 542 -2.68 -11.10 0.69
CA LEU A 542 -4.06 -11.13 1.17
C LEU A 542 -4.80 -12.25 0.45
N ALA A 543 -5.67 -12.96 1.16
CA ALA A 543 -6.45 -14.06 0.63
C ALA A 543 -7.91 -13.98 1.09
N ALA A 544 -8.82 -14.55 0.28
CA ALA A 544 -10.21 -14.81 0.62
C ALA A 544 -10.38 -16.34 0.75
N PRO A 545 -10.20 -16.92 1.95
CA PRO A 545 -10.06 -18.38 2.09
C PRO A 545 -11.32 -19.16 1.70
N ALA A 546 -12.51 -18.60 1.94
CA ALA A 546 -13.78 -19.21 1.54
C ALA A 546 -13.94 -19.31 0.01
N LEU A 547 -13.26 -18.44 -0.74
CA LEU A 547 -13.30 -18.42 -2.20
C LEU A 547 -12.14 -19.18 -2.85
N GLY A 548 -11.16 -19.64 -2.08
CA GLY A 548 -10.01 -20.34 -2.64
C GLY A 548 -8.99 -19.45 -3.37
N VAL A 549 -9.06 -18.12 -3.21
CA VAL A 549 -8.27 -17.18 -4.03
C VAL A 549 -7.42 -16.23 -3.20
N ARG A 550 -6.26 -15.85 -3.74
CA ARG A 550 -5.49 -14.69 -3.31
C ARG A 550 -6.10 -13.42 -3.92
N VAL A 551 -6.04 -12.32 -3.20
CA VAL A 551 -6.65 -11.05 -3.63
C VAL A 551 -5.66 -9.90 -3.58
N GLU A 552 -5.78 -9.01 -4.55
CA GLU A 552 -5.04 -7.75 -4.58
C GLU A 552 -6.04 -6.61 -4.70
N ALA A 553 -6.14 -5.80 -3.64
CA ALA A 553 -7.13 -4.75 -3.56
C ALA A 553 -6.64 -3.46 -4.24
N ALA A 554 -7.43 -2.97 -5.19
CA ALA A 554 -7.19 -1.73 -5.90
C ALA A 554 -8.18 -0.65 -5.42
N ALA A 555 -7.66 0.34 -4.71
CA ALA A 555 -8.37 1.60 -4.47
C ALA A 555 -8.31 2.48 -5.74
N THR A 556 -9.37 2.44 -6.56
CA THR A 556 -9.48 3.10 -7.87
C THR A 556 -9.79 4.60 -7.77
N HIS A 557 -9.07 5.30 -6.90
CA HIS A 557 -9.19 6.74 -6.69
C HIS A 557 -7.92 7.36 -6.07
N ALA A 558 -7.79 8.68 -6.21
CA ALA A 558 -6.62 9.46 -5.85
C ALA A 558 -6.64 9.98 -4.39
N LEU A 559 -7.33 9.29 -3.47
CA LEU A 559 -7.25 9.67 -2.06
C LEU A 559 -5.81 9.46 -1.54
N SER A 560 -5.38 10.39 -0.70
CA SER A 560 -4.12 10.26 0.03
C SER A 560 -4.25 9.09 1.01
N LEU A 561 -3.39 8.08 0.83
CA LEU A 561 -3.31 6.92 1.73
C LEU A 561 -2.98 7.35 3.17
N ALA A 562 -2.08 8.32 3.34
CA ALA A 562 -1.63 8.74 4.66
C ALA A 562 -2.59 9.69 5.39
N ARG A 563 -3.41 10.46 4.67
CA ARG A 563 -4.21 11.55 5.26
C ARG A 563 -5.72 11.35 5.24
N HIS A 564 -6.26 10.69 4.21
CA HIS A 564 -7.71 10.64 3.97
C HIS A 564 -8.27 9.23 3.91
N THR A 565 -7.43 8.21 4.04
CA THR A 565 -7.80 6.80 3.90
C THR A 565 -7.81 6.14 5.29
N PRO A 566 -8.88 5.42 5.67
CA PRO A 566 -8.89 4.63 6.90
C PRO A 566 -7.71 3.66 6.97
N PRO A 567 -7.06 3.45 8.13
CA PRO A 567 -5.87 2.60 8.24
C PRO A 567 -6.06 1.17 7.71
N LEU A 568 -7.23 0.56 7.95
CA LEU A 568 -7.54 -0.76 7.39
C LEU A 568 -7.58 -0.76 5.86
N ALA A 569 -8.23 0.24 5.25
CA ALA A 569 -8.27 0.41 3.80
C ALA A 569 -6.87 0.67 3.21
N ARG A 570 -6.03 1.45 3.92
CA ARG A 570 -4.62 1.68 3.56
C ARG A 570 -3.84 0.37 3.59
N PHE A 571 -3.98 -0.41 4.67
CA PHE A 571 -3.29 -1.69 4.84
C PHE A 571 -3.66 -2.68 3.73
N ILE A 572 -4.95 -2.85 3.46
CA ILE A 572 -5.46 -3.71 2.38
C ILE A 572 -4.94 -3.25 1.00
N THR A 573 -4.84 -1.94 0.78
CA THR A 573 -4.29 -1.38 -0.47
C THR A 573 -2.79 -1.62 -0.63
N GLU A 574 -2.03 -1.57 0.46
CA GLU A 574 -0.56 -1.65 0.44
C GLU A 574 -0.03 -3.09 0.49
N ILE A 575 -0.67 -3.98 1.26
CA ILE A 575 -0.09 -5.28 1.64
C ILE A 575 0.31 -6.15 0.44
N GLY A 576 -0.55 -6.28 -0.58
CA GLY A 576 -0.28 -7.15 -1.73
C GLY A 576 0.91 -6.67 -2.57
N ARG A 577 1.23 -5.37 -2.50
CA ARG A 577 2.34 -4.73 -3.23
C ARG A 577 3.50 -4.36 -2.32
N ALA A 578 3.45 -4.71 -1.04
CA ALA A 578 4.38 -4.24 -0.02
C ALA A 578 5.83 -4.61 -0.31
N GLN A 579 6.08 -5.74 -0.97
CA GLN A 579 7.41 -6.22 -1.39
C GLN A 579 7.68 -6.05 -2.90
N CYS A 580 6.87 -5.23 -3.58
CA CYS A 580 7.19 -4.75 -4.93
C CYS A 580 8.08 -3.49 -4.88
N ALA A 581 8.70 -3.17 -6.00
CA ALA A 581 9.36 -1.90 -6.21
C ALA A 581 8.34 -0.77 -6.08
N GLN A 582 8.64 0.22 -5.24
CA GLN A 582 7.82 1.43 -5.19
C GLN A 582 8.18 2.32 -6.38
N VAL A 583 7.32 2.31 -7.39
CA VAL A 583 7.49 3.14 -8.59
C VAL A 583 6.81 4.48 -8.37
N THR A 584 7.60 5.53 -8.25
CA THR A 584 7.17 6.92 -8.10
C THR A 584 7.75 7.77 -9.23
N THR A 585 7.53 9.09 -9.20
CA THR A 585 8.44 10.01 -9.90
C THR A 585 9.87 9.84 -9.37
N PHE A 586 10.86 10.26 -10.14
CA PHE A 586 12.26 10.09 -9.74
C PHE A 586 12.55 10.76 -8.39
N ASP A 587 13.01 9.95 -7.42
CA ASP A 587 13.35 10.40 -6.06
C ASP A 587 14.85 10.74 -6.00
N TRP A 588 15.16 12.01 -5.76
CA TRP A 588 16.54 12.50 -5.58
C TRP A 588 17.17 12.11 -4.23
N GLY A 589 16.42 11.44 -3.35
CA GLY A 589 16.91 10.94 -2.07
C GLY A 589 17.43 12.09 -1.21
N ALA A 590 18.60 11.91 -0.60
CA ALA A 590 19.23 12.95 0.21
C ALA A 590 19.61 14.23 -0.58
N ALA A 591 19.69 14.17 -1.92
CA ALA A 591 19.93 15.36 -2.74
C ALA A 591 18.70 16.27 -2.86
N THR A 592 17.53 15.82 -2.42
CA THR A 592 16.26 16.55 -2.57
C THR A 592 16.26 17.94 -1.92
N ASP A 593 17.14 18.26 -0.98
CA ASP A 593 17.17 19.60 -0.37
C ASP A 593 18.19 20.55 -0.99
N LEU A 594 18.92 20.11 -2.03
CA LEU A 594 19.90 20.96 -2.71
C LEU A 594 19.25 22.15 -3.43
N PRO A 595 19.92 23.32 -3.48
CA PRO A 595 19.40 24.53 -4.16
C PRO A 595 19.11 24.31 -5.65
N PHE A 596 19.86 23.41 -6.29
CA PHE A 596 19.72 23.09 -7.70
C PHE A 596 19.80 21.57 -7.91
N LEU A 597 18.92 21.05 -8.76
CA LEU A 597 18.97 19.69 -9.29
C LEU A 597 18.91 19.74 -10.82
N PRO A 598 19.82 19.05 -11.52
CA PRO A 598 19.81 19.02 -12.97
C PRO A 598 18.62 18.22 -13.49
N ARG A 599 18.21 18.51 -14.73
CA ARG A 599 17.28 17.65 -15.46
C ARG A 599 17.89 16.26 -15.60
N LEU A 600 17.09 15.22 -15.36
CA LEU A 600 17.49 13.84 -15.61
C LEU A 600 16.79 13.31 -16.86
N ARG A 601 17.56 12.93 -17.89
CA ARG A 601 17.02 12.49 -19.19
C ARG A 601 17.57 11.15 -19.64
N ARG A 602 16.76 10.34 -20.30
CA ARG A 602 17.21 9.16 -21.07
C ARG A 602 16.45 9.06 -22.39
N GLY A 603 17.18 9.07 -23.50
CA GLY A 603 16.54 9.15 -24.82
C GLY A 603 15.63 10.38 -24.91
N ARG A 604 14.35 10.16 -25.23
CA ARG A 604 13.31 11.21 -25.30
C ARG A 604 12.62 11.48 -23.96
N VAL A 605 12.85 10.65 -22.94
CA VAL A 605 12.17 10.77 -21.64
C VAL A 605 12.94 11.66 -20.69
N VAL A 606 12.28 12.69 -20.18
CA VAL A 606 12.70 13.47 -19.01
C VAL A 606 12.09 12.81 -17.77
N LEU A 607 12.95 12.14 -16.98
CA LEU A 607 12.56 11.45 -15.75
C LEU A 607 12.33 12.42 -14.59
N SER A 608 13.11 13.50 -14.56
CA SER A 608 12.97 14.62 -13.63
C SER A 608 13.31 15.91 -14.37
N PRO A 609 12.46 16.95 -14.35
CA PRO A 609 12.85 18.27 -14.82
C PRO A 609 13.95 18.87 -13.94
N ALA A 610 14.67 19.86 -14.47
CA ALA A 610 15.56 20.68 -13.65
C ALA A 610 14.76 21.42 -12.57
N ARG A 611 15.33 21.53 -11.37
CA ARG A 611 14.66 22.07 -10.19
C ARG A 611 15.54 23.07 -9.44
N TRP A 612 14.94 24.15 -8.97
CA TRP A 612 15.56 25.17 -8.13
C TRP A 612 14.77 25.32 -6.83
N ARG A 613 15.47 25.43 -5.71
CA ARG A 613 14.89 25.74 -4.40
C ARG A 613 15.41 27.11 -3.99
N ILE A 614 14.50 28.09 -3.98
CA ILE A 614 14.79 29.46 -3.56
C ILE A 614 14.28 29.64 -2.14
N THR A 615 15.12 30.06 -1.20
CA THR A 615 14.71 30.31 0.18
C THR A 615 14.34 31.77 0.39
N ALA A 616 13.42 32.03 1.32
CA ALA A 616 12.90 33.38 1.55
C ALA A 616 13.97 34.36 2.07
N ASP A 617 15.00 33.86 2.76
CA ASP A 617 16.14 34.61 3.30
C ASP A 617 17.18 35.02 2.24
N GLU A 618 17.16 34.41 1.05
CA GLU A 618 17.98 34.85 -0.08
C GLU A 618 17.43 36.12 -0.77
N LEU A 619 16.22 36.55 -0.40
CA LEU A 619 15.52 37.68 -1.01
C LEU A 619 15.13 38.73 0.06
N PRO A 620 14.97 40.02 -0.32
CA PRO A 620 14.45 41.03 0.59
C PRO A 620 13.08 40.63 1.16
N GLY A 621 12.91 40.78 2.48
CA GLY A 621 11.68 40.42 3.18
C GLY A 621 10.45 41.26 2.80
N PRO A 622 9.32 41.09 3.51
CA PRO A 622 8.05 41.77 3.19
C PRO A 622 8.17 43.31 3.10
N ASN A 623 9.04 43.91 3.92
CA ASN A 623 9.28 45.35 3.96
C ASN A 623 10.29 45.86 2.92
N GLY A 624 10.94 44.97 2.14
CA GLY A 624 11.88 45.36 1.09
C GLY A 624 11.20 46.05 -0.09
N THR A 625 11.90 46.94 -0.78
CA THR A 625 11.35 47.59 -1.99
C THR A 625 11.17 46.59 -3.13
N TRP A 626 10.30 46.91 -4.08
CA TRP A 626 10.07 46.05 -5.26
C TRP A 626 11.33 45.91 -6.12
N ASP A 627 12.05 47.00 -6.35
CA ASP A 627 13.27 47.01 -7.17
C ASP A 627 14.42 46.23 -6.54
N ALA A 628 14.60 46.35 -5.22
CA ALA A 628 15.60 45.56 -4.50
C ALA A 628 15.27 44.07 -4.59
N TRP A 629 13.98 43.72 -4.49
CA TRP A 629 13.53 42.32 -4.61
C TRP A 629 13.77 41.76 -6.01
N ASN A 630 13.45 42.51 -7.07
CA ASN A 630 13.71 42.10 -8.45
C ASN A 630 15.20 41.95 -8.73
N THR A 631 16.01 42.90 -8.27
CA THR A 631 17.47 42.85 -8.44
C THR A 631 18.05 41.60 -7.79
N ALA A 632 17.60 41.26 -6.58
CA ALA A 632 18.02 40.05 -5.89
C ALA A 632 17.57 38.77 -6.63
N LEU A 633 16.31 38.73 -7.11
CA LEU A 633 15.81 37.61 -7.90
C LEU A 633 16.60 37.44 -9.20
N ASP A 634 16.87 38.52 -9.94
CA ASP A 634 17.65 38.46 -11.19
C ASP A 634 19.09 37.99 -10.93
N GLY A 635 19.68 38.38 -9.79
CA GLY A 635 20.96 37.83 -9.32
C GLY A 635 20.92 36.32 -9.07
N LEU A 636 19.88 35.81 -8.42
CA LEU A 636 19.68 34.37 -8.21
C LEU A 636 19.43 33.63 -9.54
N ARG A 637 18.62 34.20 -10.43
CA ARG A 637 18.37 33.66 -11.77
C ARG A 637 19.66 33.54 -12.56
N ALA A 638 20.54 34.55 -12.52
CA ALA A 638 21.83 34.51 -13.17
C ALA A 638 22.76 33.45 -12.56
N ARG A 639 22.85 33.39 -11.22
CA ARG A 639 23.71 32.43 -10.49
C ARG A 639 23.33 30.97 -10.76
N TYR A 640 22.04 30.64 -10.66
CA TYR A 640 21.55 29.27 -10.79
C TYR A 640 20.99 28.94 -12.17
N ARG A 641 21.01 29.91 -13.11
CA ARG A 641 20.54 29.79 -14.50
C ARG A 641 19.09 29.33 -14.57
N VAL A 642 18.26 29.97 -13.75
CA VAL A 642 16.81 29.72 -13.72
C VAL A 642 16.21 30.28 -15.01
N PRO A 643 15.48 29.48 -15.82
CA PRO A 643 14.84 29.96 -17.03
C PRO A 643 13.73 30.96 -16.71
N ALA A 644 13.30 31.74 -17.72
CA ALA A 644 12.16 32.64 -17.56
C ALA A 644 10.87 31.88 -17.19
N ARG A 645 10.54 30.83 -17.95
CA ARG A 645 9.34 30.02 -17.72
C ARG A 645 9.63 28.87 -16.77
N VAL A 646 8.95 28.87 -15.62
CA VAL A 646 9.06 27.87 -14.56
C VAL A 646 7.67 27.45 -14.08
N ARG A 647 7.61 26.39 -13.27
CA ARG A 647 6.42 25.98 -12.52
C ARG A 647 6.73 25.99 -11.03
N LEU A 648 5.88 26.65 -10.24
CA LEU A 648 5.91 26.58 -8.79
C LEU A 648 5.31 25.25 -8.35
N THR A 649 6.11 24.36 -7.79
CA THR A 649 5.77 22.94 -7.60
C THR A 649 4.64 22.73 -6.60
N GLU A 650 4.65 23.51 -5.51
CA GLU A 650 3.71 23.42 -4.39
C GLU A 650 2.26 23.69 -4.84
N THR A 651 2.10 24.65 -5.75
CA THR A 651 0.79 25.05 -6.28
C THR A 651 0.53 24.53 -7.69
N GLY A 652 1.54 24.00 -8.37
CA GLY A 652 1.51 23.60 -9.78
C GLY A 652 1.23 24.76 -10.74
N LEU A 653 1.55 26.00 -10.35
CA LEU A 653 1.28 27.19 -11.15
C LEU A 653 2.41 27.45 -12.15
N PRO A 654 2.11 27.68 -13.45
CA PRO A 654 3.11 28.21 -14.37
C PRO A 654 3.42 29.67 -14.00
N LEU A 655 4.69 30.04 -14.06
CA LEU A 655 5.15 31.41 -13.87
C LEU A 655 6.11 31.77 -14.99
N ASP A 656 5.95 32.97 -15.51
CA ASP A 656 6.96 33.63 -16.34
C ASP A 656 7.67 34.66 -15.48
N LEU A 657 8.94 34.40 -15.14
CA LEU A 657 9.74 35.28 -14.30
C LEU A 657 10.19 36.55 -15.02
N ASP A 658 9.88 36.75 -16.31
CA ASP A 658 10.04 38.06 -16.96
C ASP A 658 8.77 38.92 -16.83
N ASP A 659 7.65 38.34 -16.40
CA ASP A 659 6.41 39.07 -16.09
C ASP A 659 6.42 39.59 -14.62
N PRO A 660 6.32 40.92 -14.40
CA PRO A 660 6.26 41.51 -13.06
C PRO A 660 5.11 40.98 -12.17
N ASN A 661 3.97 40.63 -12.77
CA ASN A 661 2.82 40.09 -12.04
C ASN A 661 3.10 38.69 -11.50
N HIS A 662 3.78 37.85 -12.28
CA HIS A 662 4.16 36.51 -11.86
C HIS A 662 5.26 36.56 -10.79
N ARG A 663 6.21 37.50 -10.90
CA ARG A 663 7.15 37.81 -9.81
C ARG A 663 6.42 38.19 -8.53
N ALA A 664 5.34 38.97 -8.63
CA ALA A 664 4.56 39.39 -7.46
C ALA A 664 3.85 38.20 -6.80
N LEU A 665 3.39 37.23 -7.60
CA LEU A 665 2.84 35.97 -7.11
C LEU A 665 3.88 35.12 -6.38
N LEU A 666 5.10 35.02 -6.93
CA LEU A 666 6.22 34.32 -6.28
C LEU A 666 6.60 34.98 -4.96
N ARG A 667 6.71 36.32 -4.93
CA ARG A 667 6.96 37.08 -3.70
C ARG A 667 5.86 36.85 -2.66
N ALA A 668 4.59 36.89 -3.07
CA ALA A 668 3.47 36.64 -2.18
C ALA A 668 3.47 35.22 -1.60
N HIS A 669 3.96 34.22 -2.33
CA HIS A 669 4.18 32.87 -1.82
C HIS A 669 5.28 32.86 -0.75
N LEU A 670 6.46 33.41 -1.06
CA LEU A 670 7.63 33.46 -0.15
C LEU A 670 7.41 34.31 1.10
N ASN A 671 6.46 35.26 1.10
CA ASN A 671 6.07 35.98 2.31
C ASN A 671 5.35 35.10 3.35
N THR A 672 4.84 33.93 2.94
CA THR A 672 4.07 33.01 3.79
C THR A 672 4.71 31.62 3.91
N SER A 673 5.72 31.34 3.09
CA SER A 673 6.40 30.04 3.01
C SER A 673 7.92 30.24 3.07
N PRO A 674 8.66 29.39 3.80
CA PRO A 674 10.11 29.56 3.97
C PRO A 674 10.92 29.35 2.67
N TYR A 675 10.32 28.72 1.65
CA TYR A 675 10.96 28.47 0.37
C TYR A 675 9.93 28.33 -0.77
N ALA A 676 10.43 28.38 -2.00
CA ALA A 676 9.72 28.05 -3.23
C ALA A 676 10.52 27.04 -4.06
N VAL A 677 9.88 25.94 -4.47
CA VAL A 677 10.47 24.96 -5.36
C VAL A 677 9.99 25.19 -6.79
N LEU A 678 10.90 25.64 -7.65
CA LEU A 678 10.66 25.88 -9.06
C LEU A 678 11.14 24.68 -9.89
N THR A 679 10.36 24.28 -10.88
CA THR A 679 10.79 23.35 -11.93
C THR A 679 10.76 24.04 -13.28
N GLU A 680 11.60 23.63 -14.21
CA GLU A 680 11.54 24.19 -15.57
C GLU A 680 10.19 23.88 -16.23
N ALA A 681 9.73 24.79 -17.07
CA ALA A 681 8.60 24.57 -17.96
C ALA A 681 9.12 24.18 -19.35
N GLY A 682 8.64 23.06 -19.90
CA GLY A 682 8.99 22.60 -21.25
C GLY A 682 8.20 23.32 -22.34
N ASP A 683 8.56 23.07 -23.60
CA ASP A 683 7.83 23.54 -24.78
C ASP A 683 6.58 22.68 -25.01
N ASP A 684 5.43 23.22 -24.62
CA ASP A 684 4.11 22.61 -24.74
C ASP A 684 3.30 23.17 -25.92
N GLY A 685 3.91 23.96 -26.81
CA GLY A 685 3.28 24.79 -27.83
C GLY A 685 2.35 24.08 -28.83
N TRP A 686 2.45 22.75 -28.99
CA TRP A 686 1.55 21.98 -29.85
C TRP A 686 0.13 21.82 -29.27
N PHE A 687 -0.02 21.81 -27.93
CA PHE A 687 -1.31 21.64 -27.26
C PHE A 687 -1.58 22.68 -26.17
N GLY A 688 -0.55 23.36 -25.67
CA GLY A 688 -0.57 24.04 -24.37
C GLY A 688 -0.49 23.02 -23.22
N ALA A 689 -0.79 23.46 -21.99
CA ALA A 689 -0.65 22.61 -20.82
C ALA A 689 -1.55 21.37 -20.87
N HIS A 690 -0.95 20.20 -20.73
CA HIS A 690 -1.65 18.91 -20.71
C HIS A 690 -0.89 17.86 -19.91
N GLU A 691 -1.60 16.81 -19.51
CA GLU A 691 -1.05 15.55 -19.00
C GLU A 691 -1.78 14.37 -19.66
N ILE A 692 -1.04 13.37 -20.11
CA ILE A 692 -1.55 12.11 -20.65
C ILE A 692 -1.33 11.03 -19.61
N VAL A 693 -2.42 10.52 -19.05
CA VAL A 693 -2.40 9.42 -18.07
C VAL A 693 -2.52 8.11 -18.82
N VAL A 694 -1.45 7.32 -18.82
CA VAL A 694 -1.36 6.03 -19.51
C VAL A 694 -1.39 4.91 -18.47
N PRO A 695 -2.39 4.01 -18.50
CA PRO A 695 -2.37 2.79 -17.70
C PRO A 695 -1.37 1.79 -18.26
N LEU A 696 -0.61 1.14 -17.38
CA LEU A 696 0.39 0.14 -17.73
C LEU A 696 0.21 -1.13 -16.89
N THR A 697 0.46 -2.28 -17.50
CA THR A 697 0.50 -3.59 -16.85
C THR A 697 1.89 -4.19 -17.01
N ALA A 698 2.35 -4.95 -16.01
CA ALA A 698 3.60 -5.68 -16.12
C ALA A 698 3.50 -6.70 -17.27
N ALA A 699 4.51 -6.72 -18.15
CA ALA A 699 4.55 -7.61 -19.31
C ALA A 699 4.69 -9.10 -18.92
N ALA A 700 5.15 -9.36 -17.70
CA ALA A 700 5.21 -10.68 -17.11
C ALA A 700 4.88 -10.56 -15.62
N SER A 701 4.12 -11.53 -15.09
CA SER A 701 3.89 -11.63 -13.65
C SER A 701 5.23 -11.88 -12.94
N PRO A 702 5.50 -11.20 -11.82
CA PRO A 702 6.65 -11.53 -11.00
C PRO A 702 6.62 -13.01 -10.58
N ALA A 703 7.75 -13.71 -10.75
CA ALA A 703 7.90 -15.07 -10.27
C ALA A 703 8.06 -15.07 -8.74
N TRP A 704 6.94 -15.25 -8.05
CA TRP A 704 6.90 -15.54 -6.63
C TRP A 704 6.97 -17.06 -6.40
N PRO A 705 7.42 -17.51 -5.21
CA PRO A 705 7.25 -18.90 -4.83
C PRO A 705 5.78 -19.32 -4.96
N SER A 706 5.55 -20.58 -5.37
CA SER A 706 4.22 -21.17 -5.30
C SER A 706 3.73 -21.11 -3.85
N THR A 707 2.46 -20.76 -3.68
CA THR A 707 1.81 -20.84 -2.37
C THR A 707 0.58 -21.73 -2.51
N PRO A 708 0.30 -22.60 -1.53
CA PRO A 708 -0.85 -23.49 -1.65
C PRO A 708 -2.14 -22.68 -1.61
N THR A 709 -3.20 -23.24 -2.20
CA THR A 709 -4.52 -22.62 -2.29
C THR A 709 -5.00 -22.13 -0.91
N PRO A 710 -5.50 -20.90 -0.80
CA PRO A 710 -6.12 -20.43 0.44
C PRO A 710 -7.37 -21.25 0.75
N THR A 711 -7.54 -21.70 1.99
CA THR A 711 -8.74 -22.43 2.42
C THR A 711 -9.06 -22.08 3.87
N LEU A 712 -10.32 -22.27 4.28
CA LEU A 712 -10.73 -22.06 5.68
C LEU A 712 -9.96 -22.98 6.66
N ALA A 713 -9.60 -24.19 6.26
CA ALA A 713 -8.82 -25.12 7.08
C ALA A 713 -7.40 -24.62 7.42
N ARG A 714 -6.88 -23.64 6.67
CA ARG A 714 -5.55 -23.05 6.89
C ARG A 714 -5.59 -21.75 7.71
N VAL A 715 -6.78 -21.31 8.11
CA VAL A 715 -6.95 -20.13 8.96
C VAL A 715 -6.64 -20.51 10.41
N ALA A 716 -5.63 -19.87 10.98
CA ALA A 716 -5.27 -20.04 12.38
C ALA A 716 -6.21 -19.20 13.25
N HIS A 717 -6.85 -19.86 14.22
CA HIS A 717 -7.79 -19.22 15.16
C HIS A 717 -7.32 -19.24 16.62
N GLN A 718 -6.16 -19.82 16.92
CA GLN A 718 -5.68 -20.01 18.29
C GLN A 718 -4.45 -19.16 18.62
N ALA A 719 -4.35 -18.74 19.89
CA ALA A 719 -3.25 -17.94 20.43
C ALA A 719 -1.92 -18.71 20.56
N GLY A 720 -1.83 -19.95 20.05
CA GLY A 720 -0.72 -20.87 20.27
C GLY A 720 -0.71 -21.49 21.67
N ASP A 721 0.30 -22.31 21.93
CA ASP A 721 0.59 -22.87 23.25
C ASP A 721 1.17 -21.78 24.16
N LEU A 722 0.35 -21.22 25.05
CA LEU A 722 0.76 -20.17 25.99
C LEU A 722 1.57 -20.77 27.17
N PRO A 723 2.54 -20.02 27.72
CA PRO A 723 3.20 -20.40 28.96
C PRO A 723 2.20 -20.72 30.08
N GLY A 724 2.25 -21.93 30.63
CA GLY A 724 1.39 -22.38 31.74
C GLY A 724 0.06 -23.01 31.35
N ASP A 725 -0.35 -22.94 30.09
CA ASP A 725 -1.65 -23.44 29.59
C ASP A 725 -1.50 -24.37 28.36
N GLY A 726 -0.45 -24.17 27.56
CA GLY A 726 -0.17 -24.98 26.39
C GLY A 726 0.51 -26.31 26.68
N GLY A 727 0.53 -27.18 25.66
CA GLY A 727 1.18 -28.50 25.71
C GLY A 727 2.71 -28.45 25.48
N VAL A 728 3.27 -27.26 25.22
CA VAL A 728 4.70 -27.09 24.90
C VAL A 728 5.28 -25.92 25.68
N LEU A 729 6.40 -26.16 26.35
CA LEU A 729 7.26 -25.11 26.88
C LEU A 729 8.28 -24.71 25.80
N LEU A 730 8.26 -23.44 25.38
CA LEU A 730 9.27 -22.85 24.51
C LEU A 730 10.21 -21.94 25.32
N ALA A 731 11.46 -22.35 25.44
CA ALA A 731 12.55 -21.56 26.00
C ALA A 731 13.42 -20.94 24.89
N CYS A 732 13.42 -19.62 24.80
CA CYS A 732 14.32 -18.84 23.95
C CYS A 732 15.60 -18.52 24.73
N LEU A 733 16.70 -19.20 24.40
CA LEU A 733 18.00 -19.12 25.07
C LEU A 733 18.93 -18.18 24.27
N TYR A 734 19.03 -16.92 24.68
CA TYR A 734 19.85 -15.91 24.00
C TYR A 734 21.33 -16.06 24.34
N GLY A 735 22.17 -15.93 23.33
CA GLY A 735 23.62 -16.05 23.48
C GLY A 735 24.38 -15.79 22.18
N HIS A 736 25.71 -15.79 22.26
CA HIS A 736 26.54 -15.60 21.07
C HIS A 736 26.44 -16.81 20.14
N ARG A 737 26.28 -16.58 18.83
CA ARG A 737 26.07 -17.64 17.83
C ARG A 737 27.16 -18.74 17.88
N ASP A 738 28.41 -18.33 18.11
CA ASP A 738 29.58 -19.22 18.11
C ASP A 738 29.64 -20.13 19.36
N ARG A 739 28.81 -19.89 20.37
CA ARG A 739 28.70 -20.74 21.57
C ARG A 739 27.57 -21.75 21.50
N GLN A 740 26.68 -21.63 20.52
CA GLN A 740 25.49 -22.49 20.42
C GLN A 740 25.84 -23.97 20.27
N ASP A 741 26.90 -24.30 19.54
CA ASP A 741 27.31 -25.71 19.37
C ASP A 741 27.77 -26.32 20.68
N GLY A 742 28.62 -25.61 21.44
CA GLY A 742 29.07 -26.08 22.77
C GLY A 742 27.90 -26.18 23.74
N VAL A 743 26.97 -25.21 23.74
CA VAL A 743 25.74 -25.31 24.55
C VAL A 743 24.93 -26.55 24.18
N LEU A 744 24.72 -26.81 22.89
CA LEU A 744 23.97 -27.97 22.43
C LEU A 744 24.67 -29.28 22.81
N VAL A 745 25.97 -29.41 22.57
CA VAL A 745 26.70 -30.67 22.76
C VAL A 745 27.05 -30.93 24.22
N ASP A 746 27.56 -29.93 24.92
CA ASP A 746 28.17 -30.11 26.24
C ASP A 746 27.17 -29.90 27.38
N HIS A 747 26.06 -29.20 27.15
CA HIS A 747 25.16 -28.76 28.22
C HIS A 747 23.69 -29.19 28.07
N VAL A 748 23.15 -29.31 26.85
CA VAL A 748 21.77 -29.76 26.66
C VAL A 748 21.56 -31.22 27.09
N PRO A 749 22.47 -32.19 26.84
CA PRO A 749 22.30 -33.55 27.37
C PRO A 749 22.06 -33.58 28.88
N ALA A 750 22.84 -32.81 29.65
CA ALA A 750 22.67 -32.71 31.10
C ALA A 750 21.33 -32.07 31.50
N LEU A 751 20.80 -31.14 30.71
CA LEU A 751 19.43 -30.62 30.92
C LEU A 751 18.38 -31.71 30.70
N LEU A 752 18.53 -32.49 29.63
CA LEU A 752 17.59 -33.56 29.28
C LEU A 752 17.58 -34.65 30.36
N ASP A 753 18.75 -35.04 30.87
CA ASP A 753 18.85 -36.00 31.97
C ASP A 753 18.11 -35.50 33.22
N ARG A 754 18.30 -34.22 33.59
CA ARG A 754 17.59 -33.60 34.73
C ARG A 754 16.07 -33.55 34.52
N LEU A 755 15.62 -33.30 33.29
CA LEU A 755 14.20 -33.33 32.94
C LEU A 755 13.64 -34.74 33.07
N VAL A 756 14.34 -35.75 32.55
CA VAL A 756 13.95 -37.16 32.66
C VAL A 756 13.87 -37.60 34.13
N GLU A 757 14.88 -37.28 34.94
CA GLU A 757 14.94 -37.64 36.36
C GLU A 757 13.79 -37.05 37.18
N ARG A 758 13.36 -35.82 36.87
CA ARG A 758 12.34 -35.12 37.67
C ARG A 758 10.91 -35.28 37.14
N LEU A 759 10.75 -35.33 35.82
CA LEU A 759 9.46 -35.17 35.14
C LEU A 759 9.11 -36.36 34.24
N GLY A 760 10.04 -37.31 34.06
CA GLY A 760 9.94 -38.37 33.06
C GLY A 760 10.39 -37.92 31.68
N ALA A 761 10.38 -38.86 30.72
CA ALA A 761 10.83 -38.59 29.36
C ALA A 761 9.92 -37.56 28.67
N ALA A 762 10.47 -36.35 28.45
CA ALA A 762 9.79 -35.27 27.76
C ALA A 762 10.32 -35.15 26.31
N PRO A 763 9.47 -35.30 25.29
CA PRO A 763 9.88 -35.09 23.91
C PRO A 763 10.37 -33.65 23.70
N TRP A 764 11.48 -33.47 22.98
CA TRP A 764 12.10 -32.17 22.80
C TRP A 764 12.67 -31.99 21.40
N TRP A 765 12.76 -30.73 20.97
CA TRP A 765 13.46 -30.35 19.76
C TRP A 765 13.96 -28.92 19.87
N PHE A 766 14.92 -28.57 19.01
CA PHE A 766 15.45 -27.22 18.97
C PHE A 766 15.50 -26.67 17.55
N THR A 767 15.57 -25.35 17.47
CA THR A 767 15.89 -24.61 16.25
C THR A 767 16.79 -23.43 16.60
N ARG A 768 17.71 -23.06 15.71
CA ARG A 768 18.49 -21.81 15.85
C ARG A 768 17.69 -20.67 15.26
N HIS A 769 17.66 -19.54 15.96
CA HIS A 769 16.87 -18.38 15.56
C HIS A 769 17.65 -17.07 15.77
N ARG A 770 17.15 -15.99 15.17
CA ARG A 770 17.65 -14.63 15.34
C ARG A 770 16.50 -13.65 15.18
N ASP A 771 16.32 -12.81 16.18
CA ASP A 771 15.40 -11.67 16.16
C ASP A 771 16.16 -10.37 16.46
N HIS A 772 15.44 -9.31 16.82
CA HIS A 772 15.97 -7.99 17.17
C HIS A 772 16.83 -8.02 18.44
N ALA A 773 16.56 -8.93 19.38
CA ALA A 773 17.34 -9.11 20.60
C ALA A 773 18.61 -9.96 20.38
N GLY A 774 18.71 -10.64 19.23
CA GLY A 774 19.92 -11.29 18.74
C GLY A 774 19.75 -12.78 18.47
N HIS A 775 20.88 -13.48 18.36
CA HIS A 775 20.88 -14.93 18.15
C HIS A 775 20.44 -15.68 19.40
N HIS A 776 19.62 -16.71 19.23
CA HIS A 776 19.15 -17.57 20.31
C HIS A 776 18.85 -19.00 19.83
N LEU A 777 18.80 -19.93 20.78
CA LEU A 777 18.22 -21.26 20.58
C LEU A 777 16.76 -21.25 21.03
N ARG A 778 15.85 -21.75 20.20
CA ARG A 778 14.48 -22.05 20.61
C ARG A 778 14.43 -23.53 20.99
N LEU A 779 14.47 -23.82 22.28
CA LEU A 779 14.32 -25.18 22.82
C LEU A 779 12.84 -25.39 23.18
N ARG A 780 12.22 -26.40 22.59
CA ARG A 780 10.85 -26.79 22.88
C ARG A 780 10.84 -28.12 23.62
N VAL A 781 10.06 -28.17 24.70
CA VAL A 781 9.84 -29.37 25.52
C VAL A 781 8.33 -29.61 25.56
N ALA A 782 7.91 -30.75 25.01
CA ALA A 782 6.52 -31.18 25.09
C ALA A 782 6.20 -31.56 26.55
N LEU A 783 5.10 -31.03 27.05
CA LEU A 783 4.64 -31.23 28.41
C LEU A 783 3.66 -32.40 28.44
N THR A 784 3.75 -33.25 29.46
CA THR A 784 2.78 -34.33 29.71
C THR A 784 1.41 -33.78 30.10
N HIS A 785 1.39 -32.63 30.80
CA HIS A 785 0.20 -31.87 31.13
C HIS A 785 0.57 -30.37 31.24
N PRO A 786 -0.30 -29.42 30.83
CA PRO A 786 -0.01 -27.98 30.95
C PRO A 786 0.44 -27.52 32.35
N ALA A 787 -0.14 -28.12 33.39
CA ALA A 787 0.23 -27.86 34.79
C ALA A 787 1.72 -28.14 35.13
N SER A 788 2.41 -28.98 34.34
CA SER A 788 3.84 -29.28 34.51
C SER A 788 4.76 -28.16 34.01
N PHE A 789 4.21 -27.08 33.44
CA PHE A 789 4.99 -25.95 32.95
C PHE A 789 5.90 -25.35 34.03
N GLY A 790 5.37 -25.09 35.22
CA GLY A 790 6.13 -24.44 36.30
C GLY A 790 7.34 -25.26 36.76
N GLU A 791 7.16 -26.57 36.90
CA GLU A 791 8.23 -27.49 37.28
C GLU A 791 9.29 -27.61 36.17
N THR A 792 8.86 -27.76 34.92
CA THR A 792 9.75 -27.83 33.74
C THR A 792 10.55 -26.54 33.60
N ALA A 793 9.90 -25.38 33.69
CA ALA A 793 10.55 -24.07 33.66
C ALA A 793 11.52 -23.88 34.83
N GLY A 794 11.21 -24.45 36.01
CA GLY A 794 12.12 -24.46 37.16
C GLY A 794 13.43 -25.20 36.87
N VAL A 795 13.35 -26.38 36.26
CA VAL A 795 14.53 -27.17 35.86
C VAL A 795 15.35 -26.44 34.79
N VAL A 796 14.69 -25.94 33.75
CA VAL A 796 15.36 -25.20 32.66
C VAL A 796 16.01 -23.91 33.18
N SER A 797 15.35 -23.18 34.08
CA SER A 797 15.90 -21.93 34.65
C SER A 797 17.09 -22.18 35.58
N ALA A 798 17.07 -23.26 36.36
CA ALA A 798 18.20 -23.64 37.20
C ALA A 798 19.43 -23.98 36.36
N TRP A 799 19.24 -24.79 35.30
CA TRP A 799 20.28 -25.09 34.31
C TRP A 799 20.78 -23.82 33.61
N PHE A 800 19.87 -22.94 33.17
CA PHE A 800 20.23 -21.68 32.54
C PHE A 800 21.15 -20.83 33.43
N ARG A 801 20.88 -20.76 34.73
CA ARG A 801 21.69 -19.98 35.69
C ARG A 801 23.16 -20.43 35.70
N GLU A 802 23.40 -21.74 35.61
CA GLU A 802 24.76 -22.30 35.53
C GLU A 802 25.47 -21.83 34.26
N LEU A 803 24.79 -21.88 33.11
CA LEU A 803 25.34 -21.43 31.83
C LEU A 803 25.53 -19.91 31.76
N HIS A 804 24.65 -19.15 32.40
CA HIS A 804 24.78 -17.70 32.52
C HIS A 804 26.02 -17.33 33.35
N ALA A 805 26.21 -17.97 34.51
CA ALA A 805 27.39 -17.79 35.34
C ALA A 805 28.69 -18.19 34.61
N ALA A 806 28.63 -19.18 33.73
CA ALA A 806 29.74 -19.61 32.87
C ALA A 806 29.95 -18.69 31.64
N GLY A 807 29.14 -17.66 31.43
CA GLY A 807 29.25 -16.73 30.30
C GLY A 807 28.83 -17.32 28.94
N LEU A 808 28.06 -18.41 28.94
CA LEU A 808 27.62 -19.12 27.72
C LEU A 808 26.27 -18.60 27.21
N LEU A 809 25.38 -18.20 28.10
CA LEU A 809 24.06 -17.67 27.78
C LEU A 809 23.84 -16.30 28.43
N ARG A 810 23.17 -15.41 27.72
CA ARG A 810 22.85 -14.05 28.17
C ARG A 810 21.52 -13.98 28.90
N GLU A 811 20.48 -14.58 28.33
CA GLU A 811 19.09 -14.38 28.75
C GLU A 811 18.22 -15.58 28.35
N ILE A 812 17.16 -15.84 29.12
CA ILE A 812 16.12 -16.81 28.80
C ILE A 812 14.75 -16.14 28.78
N THR A 813 13.94 -16.46 27.79
CA THR A 813 12.52 -16.07 27.72
C THR A 813 11.67 -17.30 27.52
N TYR A 814 10.56 -17.39 28.26
CA TYR A 814 9.51 -18.38 27.99
C TYR A 814 8.42 -17.72 27.14
N ALA A 815 8.29 -18.16 25.88
CA ALA A 815 7.39 -17.55 24.90
C ALA A 815 6.25 -18.50 24.53
N ALA A 816 5.19 -17.95 23.93
CA ALA A 816 4.14 -18.77 23.31
C ALA A 816 4.71 -19.55 22.11
N SER A 817 4.35 -20.82 21.97
CA SER A 817 4.70 -21.63 20.81
C SER A 817 3.52 -21.69 19.84
N HIS A 818 3.68 -21.12 18.65
CA HIS A 818 2.65 -21.18 17.61
C HIS A 818 2.92 -22.34 16.64
N PRO A 819 1.92 -23.21 16.36
CA PRO A 819 2.09 -24.27 15.39
C PRO A 819 2.11 -23.69 13.96
N GLU A 820 3.12 -24.05 13.17
CA GLU A 820 3.25 -23.65 11.77
C GLU A 820 2.39 -24.54 10.86
N THR A 821 1.08 -24.59 11.08
CA THR A 821 0.17 -25.56 10.42
C THR A 821 0.08 -25.35 8.91
N GLY A 822 0.25 -24.11 8.44
CA GLY A 822 0.28 -23.79 7.02
C GLY A 822 1.50 -24.35 6.28
N ARG A 823 2.55 -24.71 7.01
CA ARG A 823 3.80 -25.29 6.52
C ARG A 823 3.86 -26.82 6.68
N TRP A 824 3.38 -27.33 7.81
CA TRP A 824 3.58 -28.73 8.19
C TRP A 824 2.32 -29.58 8.21
N GLY A 825 1.15 -28.98 8.03
CA GLY A 825 -0.16 -29.63 8.12
C GLY A 825 -0.81 -29.31 9.47
N ALA A 826 -2.06 -29.72 9.63
CA ALA A 826 -2.80 -29.58 10.89
C ALA A 826 -3.05 -30.97 11.52
N GLY A 827 -3.47 -31.00 12.79
CA GLY A 827 -3.84 -32.23 13.49
C GLY A 827 -2.73 -33.29 13.52
N GLU A 828 -3.06 -34.53 13.18
CA GLU A 828 -2.10 -35.65 13.19
C GLU A 828 -0.92 -35.47 12.22
N THR A 829 -1.12 -34.76 11.11
CA THR A 829 -0.05 -34.45 10.16
C THR A 829 1.00 -33.54 10.83
N TYR A 830 0.56 -32.53 11.59
CA TYR A 830 1.45 -31.68 12.37
C TYR A 830 2.20 -32.46 13.45
N ALA A 831 1.49 -33.31 14.22
CA ALA A 831 2.10 -34.14 15.25
C ALA A 831 3.21 -35.05 14.70
N THR A 832 3.00 -35.59 13.49
CA THR A 832 4.01 -36.41 12.81
C THR A 832 5.20 -35.57 12.31
N ALA A 833 4.97 -34.31 11.90
CA ALA A 833 6.07 -33.38 11.58
C ALA A 833 6.92 -33.06 12.82
N GLU A 834 6.29 -32.92 14.01
CA GLU A 834 7.04 -32.71 15.25
C GLU A 834 7.95 -33.89 15.59
N GLU A 835 7.54 -35.13 15.30
CA GLU A 835 8.41 -36.30 15.43
C GLU A 835 9.64 -36.20 14.52
N VAL A 836 9.47 -35.67 13.30
CA VAL A 836 10.62 -35.37 12.42
C VAL A 836 11.54 -34.34 13.07
N PHE A 837 11.00 -33.29 13.71
CA PHE A 837 11.82 -32.28 14.39
C PHE A 837 12.61 -32.86 15.56
N ARG A 838 11.96 -33.72 16.37
CA ARG A 838 12.56 -34.41 17.52
C ARG A 838 13.69 -35.32 17.05
N ALA A 839 13.43 -36.16 16.05
CA ALA A 839 14.41 -37.10 15.50
C ALA A 839 15.58 -36.38 14.81
N ASP A 840 15.32 -35.33 14.03
CA ASP A 840 16.35 -34.52 13.39
C ASP A 840 17.20 -33.75 14.42
N SER A 841 16.60 -33.23 15.50
CA SER A 841 17.35 -32.62 16.61
C SER A 841 18.30 -33.61 17.29
N ARG A 842 17.89 -34.86 17.53
CA ARG A 842 18.78 -35.91 18.06
C ARG A 842 19.90 -36.26 17.08
N ALA A 843 19.58 -36.41 15.80
CA ALA A 843 20.56 -36.72 14.76
C ALA A 843 21.64 -35.63 14.64
N VAL A 844 21.21 -34.36 14.62
CA VAL A 844 22.13 -33.21 14.57
C VAL A 844 22.97 -33.10 15.84
N LEU A 845 22.39 -33.38 17.01
CA LEU A 845 23.14 -33.36 18.27
C LEU A 845 24.25 -34.44 18.28
N ALA A 846 23.92 -35.67 17.85
CA ALA A 846 24.89 -36.76 17.71
C ALA A 846 26.02 -36.41 16.73
N GLN A 847 25.71 -35.72 15.63
CA GLN A 847 26.70 -35.23 14.66
C GLN A 847 27.56 -34.10 15.22
N LEU A 848 26.98 -33.16 15.97
CA LEU A 848 27.71 -32.02 16.54
C LEU A 848 28.73 -32.46 17.61
N ALA A 849 28.47 -33.59 18.29
CA ALA A 849 29.38 -34.19 19.26
C ALA A 849 30.63 -34.85 18.66
N ILE A 850 30.77 -34.89 17.33
CA ILE A 850 31.95 -35.44 16.64
C ILE A 850 32.98 -34.34 16.41
N VAL A 851 34.19 -34.54 16.94
CA VAL A 851 35.30 -33.58 16.89
C VAL A 851 35.95 -33.54 15.50
N ASP A 852 36.30 -34.71 14.95
CA ASP A 852 36.91 -34.83 13.62
C ASP A 852 35.84 -35.19 12.58
N ARG A 853 35.25 -34.15 11.98
CA ARG A 853 34.14 -34.29 11.03
C ARG A 853 34.40 -33.52 9.75
N ALA A 854 33.78 -34.00 8.66
CA ALA A 854 33.74 -33.28 7.39
C ALA A 854 33.12 -31.88 7.53
N ASP A 855 33.35 -31.03 6.53
CA ASP A 855 32.78 -29.68 6.49
C ASP A 855 31.25 -29.74 6.72
N ARG A 856 30.74 -28.86 7.60
CA ARG A 856 29.32 -28.86 7.99
C ARG A 856 28.38 -28.74 6.81
N ARG A 857 28.76 -27.99 5.77
CA ARG A 857 27.95 -27.82 4.55
C ARG A 857 27.87 -29.12 3.74
N VAL A 858 28.92 -29.92 3.75
CA VAL A 858 28.95 -31.25 3.12
C VAL A 858 28.07 -32.22 3.89
N LEU A 859 28.16 -32.23 5.22
CA LEU A 859 27.29 -33.08 6.04
C LEU A 859 25.82 -32.66 5.93
N ALA A 860 25.51 -31.36 5.95
CA ALA A 860 24.15 -30.87 5.70
C ALA A 860 23.64 -31.27 4.30
N ALA A 861 24.51 -31.29 3.29
CA ALA A 861 24.18 -31.78 1.95
C ALA A 861 23.89 -33.30 1.94
N ALA A 862 24.68 -34.11 2.65
CA ALA A 862 24.45 -35.55 2.78
C ALA A 862 23.13 -35.84 3.53
N HIS A 863 22.87 -35.11 4.62
CA HIS A 863 21.58 -35.18 5.32
C HIS A 863 20.42 -34.77 4.43
N ALA A 864 20.58 -33.75 3.59
CA ALA A 864 19.56 -33.33 2.64
C ALA A 864 19.22 -34.45 1.63
N VAL A 865 20.23 -35.19 1.15
CA VAL A 865 20.03 -36.38 0.30
C VAL A 865 19.26 -37.46 1.05
N ALA A 866 19.63 -37.75 2.30
CA ALA A 866 18.92 -38.75 3.12
C ALA A 866 17.46 -38.36 3.41
N ILE A 867 17.19 -37.10 3.80
CA ILE A 867 15.82 -36.59 4.00
C ILE A 867 15.01 -36.70 2.71
N ALA A 868 15.57 -36.29 1.57
CA ALA A 868 14.89 -36.36 0.27
C ALA A 868 14.58 -37.80 -0.15
N ALA A 869 15.48 -38.74 0.12
CA ALA A 869 15.26 -40.17 -0.15
C ALA A 869 14.08 -40.72 0.68
N SER A 870 14.10 -40.50 2.00
CA SER A 870 13.05 -40.95 2.92
C SER A 870 11.69 -40.31 2.60
N PHE A 871 11.69 -39.00 2.35
CA PHE A 871 10.48 -38.25 2.02
C PHE A 871 9.89 -38.66 0.66
N SER A 872 10.73 -39.06 -0.30
CA SER A 872 10.28 -39.50 -1.63
C SER A 872 10.00 -41.01 -1.72
N GLY A 873 10.19 -41.75 -0.63
CA GLY A 873 9.96 -43.19 -0.55
C GLY A 873 11.04 -44.07 -1.21
N SER A 874 12.01 -43.48 -1.91
CA SER A 874 13.18 -44.19 -2.45
C SER A 874 14.34 -43.22 -2.71
N THR A 875 15.57 -43.74 -2.68
CA THR A 875 16.78 -42.99 -3.01
C THR A 875 16.72 -42.40 -4.42
N ASP A 876 16.26 -43.18 -5.39
CA ASP A 876 16.16 -42.77 -6.79
C ASP A 876 15.18 -41.60 -6.99
N ALA A 877 13.98 -41.68 -6.39
CA ALA A 877 13.03 -40.58 -6.41
C ALA A 877 13.58 -39.33 -5.69
N GLY A 878 14.23 -39.50 -4.53
CA GLY A 878 14.83 -38.40 -3.77
C GLY A 878 15.93 -37.67 -4.54
N MET A 879 16.83 -38.43 -5.19
CA MET A 879 17.91 -37.86 -6.00
C MET A 879 17.36 -37.09 -7.21
N ARG A 880 16.41 -37.67 -7.95
CA ARG A 880 15.76 -36.95 -9.07
C ARG A 880 15.08 -35.67 -8.60
N ARG A 881 14.43 -35.69 -7.44
CA ARG A 881 13.76 -34.53 -6.85
C ARG A 881 14.77 -33.43 -6.48
N LEU A 882 15.87 -33.77 -5.81
CA LEU A 882 16.94 -32.81 -5.51
C LEU A 882 17.59 -32.24 -6.78
N ALA A 883 17.82 -33.05 -7.81
CA ALA A 883 18.38 -32.59 -9.09
C ALA A 883 17.50 -31.51 -9.75
N ARG A 884 16.17 -31.64 -9.63
CA ARG A 884 15.19 -30.71 -10.21
C ARG A 884 14.96 -29.44 -9.38
N HIS A 885 14.91 -29.54 -8.06
CA HIS A 885 14.38 -28.47 -7.20
C HIS A 885 15.44 -27.71 -6.38
N ALA A 886 16.69 -28.19 -6.32
CA ALA A 886 17.76 -27.45 -5.65
C ALA A 886 18.32 -26.31 -6.54
N PRO A 887 18.87 -25.24 -5.95
CA PRO A 887 19.33 -24.06 -6.69
C PRO A 887 20.45 -24.37 -7.70
N ASP A 888 20.35 -23.77 -8.89
CA ASP A 888 21.31 -23.95 -9.99
C ASP A 888 22.63 -23.20 -9.77
N GLN A 889 22.57 -22.02 -9.14
CA GLN A 889 23.71 -21.12 -8.95
C GLN A 889 24.04 -20.97 -7.45
N ALA A 890 25.33 -20.90 -7.13
CA ALA A 890 25.78 -20.52 -5.78
C ALA A 890 26.08 -19.02 -5.75
N PRO A 891 25.90 -18.36 -4.59
CA PRO A 891 26.23 -16.94 -4.43
C PRO A 891 27.72 -16.67 -4.67
N GLN A 892 28.56 -17.68 -4.47
CA GLN A 892 30.01 -17.60 -4.62
C GLN A 892 30.57 -18.88 -5.26
N ARG A 893 31.80 -18.81 -5.76
CA ARG A 893 32.50 -19.98 -6.31
C ARG A 893 32.76 -21.01 -5.21
N ILE A 894 32.21 -22.21 -5.35
CA ILE A 894 32.43 -23.32 -4.42
C ILE A 894 33.89 -23.80 -4.56
N PRO A 895 34.67 -23.87 -3.46
CA PRO A 895 36.03 -24.42 -3.49
C PRO A 895 36.06 -25.86 -4.01
N ARG A 896 37.07 -26.18 -4.84
CA ARG A 896 37.19 -27.50 -5.48
C ARG A 896 37.26 -28.65 -4.45
N ALA A 897 38.00 -28.46 -3.36
CA ALA A 897 38.12 -29.46 -2.29
C ALA A 897 36.76 -29.78 -1.65
N LEU A 898 35.97 -28.74 -1.32
CA LEU A 898 34.64 -28.89 -0.74
C LEU A 898 33.68 -29.63 -1.68
N HIS A 899 33.75 -29.31 -2.99
CA HIS A 899 32.96 -30.00 -4.00
C HIS A 899 33.35 -31.48 -4.13
N GLN A 900 34.65 -31.80 -4.18
CA GLN A 900 35.14 -33.18 -4.26
C GLN A 900 34.75 -34.01 -3.04
N GLU A 901 34.85 -33.41 -1.85
CA GLU A 901 34.42 -34.04 -0.60
C GLU A 901 32.92 -34.36 -0.62
N ALA A 902 32.08 -33.40 -1.04
CA ALA A 902 30.64 -33.63 -1.21
C ALA A 902 30.32 -34.74 -2.21
N MET A 903 30.99 -34.78 -3.36
CA MET A 903 30.77 -35.84 -4.36
C MET A 903 31.09 -37.24 -3.83
N ARG A 904 31.97 -37.35 -2.84
CA ARG A 904 32.31 -38.62 -2.19
C ARG A 904 31.32 -38.96 -1.06
N LEU A 905 31.00 -38.01 -0.18
CA LEU A 905 30.27 -38.27 1.06
C LEU A 905 28.74 -38.19 0.92
N CYS A 906 28.22 -37.48 -0.08
CA CYS A 906 26.78 -37.37 -0.33
C CYS A 906 26.24 -38.51 -1.22
N ASP A 907 27.02 -39.58 -1.43
CA ASP A 907 26.64 -40.72 -2.25
C ASP A 907 25.92 -41.78 -1.38
N PRO A 908 24.62 -42.03 -1.58
CA PRO A 908 23.85 -42.98 -0.78
C PRO A 908 24.13 -44.45 -1.13
N ALA A 909 24.94 -44.74 -2.15
CA ALA A 909 25.21 -46.11 -2.59
C ALA A 909 25.83 -46.98 -1.49
N GLY A 910 25.43 -48.26 -1.45
CA GLY A 910 25.93 -49.23 -0.48
C GLY A 910 25.66 -48.85 0.97
N ASP A 911 24.48 -48.26 1.25
CA ASP A 911 24.10 -47.72 2.56
C ASP A 911 25.14 -46.72 3.09
N TRP A 912 25.41 -45.68 2.30
CA TRP A 912 26.36 -44.62 2.65
C TRP A 912 27.80 -45.10 2.88
N ALA A 913 28.26 -46.11 2.12
CA ALA A 913 29.54 -46.77 2.31
C ALA A 913 30.71 -45.78 2.44
N ALA A 914 30.78 -44.76 1.58
CA ALA A 914 31.84 -43.76 1.61
C ALA A 914 31.80 -42.88 2.87
N LEU A 915 30.62 -42.49 3.35
CA LEU A 915 30.48 -41.74 4.60
C LEU A 915 30.80 -42.62 5.81
N ARG A 916 30.38 -43.88 5.82
CA ARG A 916 30.67 -44.82 6.92
C ARG A 916 32.17 -45.08 7.12
N THR A 917 33.00 -44.89 6.08
CA THR A 917 34.47 -45.01 6.16
C THR A 917 35.18 -43.79 6.76
N THR A 918 34.49 -42.67 6.98
CA THR A 918 35.09 -41.52 7.68
C THR A 918 35.10 -41.75 9.19
N PRO A 919 35.97 -41.06 9.96
CA PRO A 919 35.89 -41.06 11.42
C PRO A 919 34.46 -40.78 11.89
N ASP A 920 33.95 -41.63 12.80
CA ASP A 920 32.57 -41.62 13.31
C ASP A 920 31.43 -41.61 12.27
N GLY A 921 31.72 -41.85 10.99
CA GLY A 921 30.72 -41.81 9.92
C GLY A 921 29.61 -42.86 10.08
N THR A 922 29.94 -44.03 10.64
CA THR A 922 28.95 -45.06 11.00
C THR A 922 27.97 -44.57 12.07
N ARG A 923 28.46 -43.80 13.05
CA ARG A 923 27.63 -43.21 14.12
C ARG A 923 26.74 -42.09 13.56
N ILE A 924 27.23 -41.30 12.62
CA ILE A 924 26.43 -40.28 11.90
C ILE A 924 25.26 -40.95 11.17
N VAL A 925 25.53 -41.95 10.34
CA VAL A 925 24.48 -42.60 9.54
C VAL A 925 23.50 -43.36 10.44
N ALA A 926 23.98 -44.02 11.50
CA ALA A 926 23.10 -44.69 12.47
C ALA A 926 22.12 -43.71 13.15
N ALA A 927 22.55 -42.48 13.43
CA ALA A 927 21.69 -41.46 14.02
C ALA A 927 20.57 -40.97 13.09
N TRP A 928 20.60 -41.32 11.79
CA TRP A 928 19.56 -40.94 10.83
C TRP A 928 18.36 -41.88 10.85
N ALA A 929 18.48 -43.10 11.38
CA ALA A 929 17.45 -44.13 11.29
C ALA A 929 16.09 -43.65 11.85
N ASP A 930 16.08 -43.10 13.07
CA ASP A 930 14.88 -42.52 13.69
C ASP A 930 14.26 -41.41 12.83
N ARG A 931 15.11 -40.53 12.27
CA ARG A 931 14.67 -39.41 11.44
C ARG A 931 14.07 -39.90 10.14
N ASP A 932 14.71 -40.87 9.49
CA ASP A 932 14.26 -41.43 8.22
C ASP A 932 12.93 -42.18 8.37
N ALA A 933 12.72 -42.87 9.50
CA ALA A 933 11.44 -43.46 9.88
C ALA A 933 10.37 -42.37 10.12
N ALA A 934 10.68 -41.33 10.89
CA ALA A 934 9.75 -40.22 11.16
C ALA A 934 9.36 -39.48 9.87
N VAL A 935 10.32 -39.23 8.97
CA VAL A 935 10.06 -38.60 7.65
C VAL A 935 9.17 -39.47 6.79
N SER A 936 9.36 -40.80 6.83
CA SER A 936 8.51 -41.75 6.09
C SER A 936 7.08 -41.78 6.63
N ALA A 937 6.91 -41.77 7.96
CA ALA A 937 5.59 -41.68 8.59
C ALA A 937 4.90 -40.34 8.26
N TYR A 938 5.66 -39.24 8.22
CA TYR A 938 5.15 -37.93 7.83
C TYR A 938 4.65 -37.93 6.38
N ARG A 939 5.40 -38.54 5.45
CA ARG A 939 5.00 -38.72 4.05
C ARG A 939 3.68 -39.48 3.91
N GLU A 940 3.45 -40.53 4.70
CA GLU A 940 2.24 -41.36 4.60
C GLU A 940 0.96 -40.63 5.02
N ARG A 941 1.08 -39.63 5.89
CA ARG A 941 -0.03 -38.79 6.37
C ARG A 941 -0.15 -37.46 5.62
N PHE A 942 0.62 -37.31 4.56
CA PHE A 942 0.73 -36.09 3.80
C PHE A 942 -0.45 -35.95 2.84
N ASP A 943 -1.36 -35.01 3.10
CA ASP A 943 -2.41 -34.66 2.16
C ASP A 943 -1.86 -33.68 1.11
N THR A 944 -1.60 -34.18 -0.09
CA THR A 944 -1.10 -33.37 -1.21
C THR A 944 -2.10 -32.32 -1.69
N ALA A 945 -3.37 -32.36 -1.28
CA ALA A 945 -4.33 -31.33 -1.60
C ALA A 945 -4.16 -30.05 -0.77
N SER A 946 -3.52 -30.14 0.40
CA SER A 946 -3.36 -29.01 1.34
C SER A 946 -1.93 -28.45 1.40
N ILE A 947 -0.91 -29.26 1.11
CA ILE A 947 0.51 -28.85 1.11
C ILE A 947 1.23 -29.44 -0.10
N ASP A 948 1.96 -28.60 -0.83
CA ASP A 948 2.82 -29.07 -1.92
C ASP A 948 4.00 -29.89 -1.38
N ALA A 949 4.24 -31.07 -1.95
CA ALA A 949 5.25 -31.99 -1.46
C ALA A 949 6.69 -31.45 -1.64
N ASP A 950 6.95 -30.67 -2.69
CA ASP A 950 8.25 -30.05 -2.91
C ASP A 950 8.48 -28.88 -1.93
N ASP A 951 7.45 -28.11 -1.61
CA ASP A 951 7.51 -27.06 -0.56
C ASP A 951 7.75 -27.67 0.83
N ALA A 952 7.08 -28.76 1.17
CA ALA A 952 7.31 -29.48 2.43
C ALA A 952 8.73 -30.04 2.51
N LEU A 953 9.24 -30.63 1.43
CA LEU A 953 10.63 -31.08 1.38
C LEU A 953 11.59 -29.90 1.54
N ALA A 954 11.40 -28.81 0.80
CA ALA A 954 12.23 -27.62 0.91
C ALA A 954 12.25 -27.06 2.34
N SER A 955 11.09 -27.11 3.02
CA SER A 955 10.93 -26.76 4.43
C SER A 955 11.68 -27.68 5.38
N LEU A 956 11.62 -29.00 5.18
CA LEU A 956 12.39 -29.98 5.97
C LEU A 956 13.89 -29.73 5.83
N LEU A 957 14.36 -29.52 4.59
CA LEU A 957 15.76 -29.23 4.30
C LEU A 957 16.22 -27.92 4.97
N HIS A 958 15.37 -26.90 4.97
CA HIS A 958 15.65 -25.62 5.62
C HIS A 958 15.72 -25.77 7.15
N ALA A 959 14.73 -26.44 7.75
CA ALA A 959 14.69 -26.67 9.19
C ALA A 959 15.90 -27.50 9.67
N HIS A 960 16.28 -28.52 8.90
CA HIS A 960 17.51 -29.29 9.15
C HIS A 960 18.76 -28.40 9.09
N PHE A 961 18.89 -27.58 8.03
CA PHE A 961 20.04 -26.69 7.87
C PHE A 961 20.17 -25.70 9.05
N LEU A 962 19.06 -25.11 9.48
CA LEU A 962 19.05 -24.22 10.64
C LEU A 962 19.54 -24.91 11.92
N ARG A 963 19.20 -26.17 12.15
CA ARG A 963 19.69 -26.93 13.32
C ARG A 963 21.20 -27.22 13.22
N ALA A 964 21.64 -27.68 12.05
CA ALA A 964 23.00 -28.17 11.83
C ALA A 964 24.05 -27.05 11.67
N CYS A 965 23.69 -25.99 10.94
CA CYS A 965 24.61 -24.94 10.52
C CYS A 965 24.27 -23.56 11.07
N GLY A 966 23.00 -23.31 11.41
CA GLY A 966 22.51 -21.99 11.85
C GLY A 966 22.04 -21.10 10.71
N ILE A 967 21.85 -19.81 11.02
CA ILE A 967 21.27 -18.84 10.09
C ILE A 967 22.38 -18.25 9.22
N ASP A 968 22.60 -18.88 8.08
CA ASP A 968 23.52 -18.44 7.03
C ASP A 968 22.94 -18.79 5.65
N PRO A 969 22.23 -17.86 4.98
CA PRO A 969 21.59 -18.10 3.70
C PRO A 969 22.57 -18.50 2.58
N ASP A 970 23.80 -17.97 2.61
CA ASP A 970 24.82 -18.29 1.62
C ASP A 970 25.33 -19.72 1.80
N ALA A 971 25.59 -20.12 3.05
CA ALA A 971 25.98 -21.49 3.36
C ALA A 971 24.85 -22.50 3.08
N GLU A 972 23.59 -22.14 3.31
CA GLU A 972 22.44 -22.99 2.96
C GLU A 972 22.37 -23.23 1.45
N THR A 973 22.53 -22.16 0.66
CA THR A 973 22.54 -22.24 -0.80
C THR A 973 23.68 -23.12 -1.30
N VAL A 974 24.88 -22.99 -0.70
CA VAL A 974 26.03 -23.86 -1.01
C VAL A 974 25.71 -25.32 -0.68
N ALA A 975 25.19 -25.62 0.51
CA ALA A 975 24.86 -27.00 0.91
C ALA A 975 23.81 -27.64 -0.01
N ARG A 976 22.73 -26.91 -0.34
CA ARG A 976 21.71 -27.39 -1.29
C ARG A 976 22.29 -27.65 -2.68
N ARG A 977 23.23 -26.81 -3.15
CA ARG A 977 23.91 -27.02 -4.44
C ARG A 977 24.85 -28.23 -4.42
N LEU A 978 25.53 -28.48 -3.30
CA LEU A 978 26.35 -29.69 -3.14
C LEU A 978 25.50 -30.96 -3.20
N ALA A 979 24.34 -30.97 -2.53
CA ALA A 979 23.37 -32.05 -2.61
C ALA A 979 22.87 -32.27 -4.04
N ARG A 980 22.56 -31.17 -4.76
CA ARG A 980 22.18 -31.23 -6.18
C ARG A 980 23.25 -31.85 -7.06
N ALA A 981 24.51 -31.43 -6.88
CA ALA A 981 25.61 -31.96 -7.68
C ALA A 981 25.81 -33.47 -7.44
N ALA A 982 25.62 -33.94 -6.20
CA ALA A 982 25.65 -35.36 -5.87
C ALA A 982 24.49 -36.11 -6.53
N ALA A 983 23.29 -35.53 -6.51
CA ALA A 983 22.11 -36.05 -7.20
C ALA A 983 22.29 -36.16 -8.72
N LEU A 984 22.85 -35.14 -9.37
CA LEU A 984 23.13 -35.17 -10.81
C LEU A 984 24.19 -36.23 -11.15
N ARG A 985 25.25 -36.36 -10.33
CA ARG A 985 26.27 -37.39 -10.52
C ARG A 985 25.67 -38.79 -10.36
N TRP A 986 24.79 -38.98 -9.40
CA TRP A 986 24.11 -40.25 -9.16
C TRP A 986 23.19 -40.61 -10.32
N ALA A 987 22.40 -39.66 -10.83
CA ALA A 987 21.49 -39.88 -11.96
C ALA A 987 22.21 -40.12 -13.31
N ALA A 988 23.50 -39.77 -13.39
CA ALA A 988 24.35 -40.02 -14.55
C ALA A 988 25.05 -41.39 -14.53
N ARG A 989 24.95 -42.15 -13.42
CA ARG A 989 25.37 -43.55 -13.32
C ARG A 989 24.22 -44.45 -13.72
#